data_AF-A0A2Z3JDL3-F1
#
_entry.id   AF-A0A2Z3JDL3-F1
#
_cell.length_a   1.000
_cell.length_b   1.000
_cell.length_c   1.000
_cell.angle_alpha   90.00
_cell.angle_beta   90.00
_cell.angle_gamma   90.00
#
_symmetry.space_group_name_H-M   'P 1'
#
loop_
_entity.id
_entity.type
_entity.pdbx_description
1 polymer ?
#
loop_
_entity_poly.entity_id
_entity_poly.type
_entity_poly.pdbx_seq_one_letter_code
_entity_poly.pdbx_strand_id
1 'polypeptide(L)'
;MSYQQAARQLGDLVSARALERLIESAAQERSLSADQLSGAQLAEILKRDVFRRLQLTVPASLAKRRIEEVLSELGSTRPAPPPVRAEAPLSVAAAPIEEPAQTAQAQVTPAQQAQFLLLEESLKTYALYFDWPEVKRLRALVAVLRAELDAGKGLPGQMLEEGEELREVLGRRLAEALVVQESDLAELRAGYGRIEGVGGPKVRRLSGLLQTIEAAQKDGTLVPSEVERARGITLDLRKLVASSVVGLPTPGAPAQSSDDVVQQVREMDRAHELRALSDLSREFAPLLRVEEALDLEMQAARERLDSGHLLGETRFVELRRDLEAAYAARLGTQQTELDDLEARLGLLDAALKPVQQAQLGAAVARGLLGSGSLATDELRLLSRTVPLLERQDESAEEALESQRELLEIEQAARDLPVIEGLQGDLSQAAQALERGETADLSALWAVIEQRKGAAAQEREAFDARARDVLDEYGRYRHLAGETILHLGRLCDTLRAHLRLGKLSAEGRARYVQVLTEAEALLSEARAEAQVAREVTAQFGEDALTGLLDAWGLEEEPLEEPLVASPLPEGLWEMRGGSVMRGAPDPQAWSLARLSAQLTELPAPIGSAEVRLDTAEGVWLLTPHSGGHRAAQGATVDEARRRLAEFPE
;
A
#
# COMPACT_ATOMS: atom_id res chain seq x y z
N MET A 1 7.06 -19.50 -13.16
CA MET A 1 7.73 -18.53 -12.27
C MET A 1 9.22 -18.92 -12.17
N SER A 2 10.15 -17.97 -12.25
CA SER A 2 11.61 -18.23 -12.07
C SER A 2 12.01 -18.20 -10.59
N TYR A 3 13.19 -18.74 -10.23
CA TYR A 3 13.66 -18.68 -8.83
C TYR A 3 13.93 -17.25 -8.34
N GLN A 4 14.37 -16.36 -9.23
CA GLN A 4 14.55 -14.93 -8.95
C GLN A 4 13.23 -14.26 -8.53
N GLN A 5 12.13 -14.62 -9.19
CA GLN A 5 10.81 -14.10 -8.84
C GLN A 5 10.35 -14.61 -7.46
N ALA A 6 10.65 -15.87 -7.11
CA ALA A 6 10.38 -16.40 -5.77
C ALA A 6 11.25 -15.73 -4.68
N ALA A 7 12.53 -15.46 -4.96
CA ALA A 7 13.43 -14.75 -4.06
C ALA A 7 12.97 -13.30 -3.81
N ARG A 8 12.50 -12.60 -4.86
CA ARG A 8 11.93 -11.24 -4.76
C ARG A 8 10.66 -11.19 -3.92
N GLN A 9 9.77 -12.18 -4.09
CA GLN A 9 8.54 -12.24 -3.30
C GLN A 9 8.84 -12.37 -1.80
N LEU A 10 9.80 -13.21 -1.43
CA LEU A 10 10.30 -13.36 -0.05
C LEU A 10 11.25 -12.24 0.42
N GLY A 11 11.53 -11.27 -0.45
CA GLY A 11 12.45 -10.15 -0.20
C GLY A 11 12.01 -9.18 0.92
N ASP A 12 10.76 -9.31 1.40
CA ASP A 12 10.26 -8.61 2.59
C ASP A 12 10.78 -9.20 3.90
N LEU A 13 11.12 -10.49 3.93
CA LEU A 13 11.62 -11.17 5.12
C LEU A 13 13.14 -11.24 5.18
N VAL A 14 13.78 -11.40 4.03
CA VAL A 14 15.23 -11.64 3.89
C VAL A 14 15.74 -10.95 2.63
N SER A 15 17.04 -10.69 2.50
CA SER A 15 17.59 -10.10 1.27
C SER A 15 17.38 -11.04 0.07
N ALA A 16 16.94 -10.48 -1.07
CA ALA A 16 16.71 -11.27 -2.29
C ALA A 16 18.00 -11.95 -2.77
N ARG A 17 19.14 -11.26 -2.65
CA ARG A 17 20.47 -11.77 -3.03
C ARG A 17 20.98 -12.89 -2.10
N ALA A 18 20.73 -12.83 -0.80
CA ALA A 18 21.06 -13.98 0.08
C ALA A 18 20.15 -15.17 -0.19
N LEU A 19 18.88 -14.94 -0.51
CA LEU A 19 17.96 -15.99 -0.95
C LEU A 19 18.38 -16.61 -2.28
N GLU A 20 18.82 -15.81 -3.24
CA GLU A 20 19.36 -16.30 -4.52
C GLU A 20 20.62 -17.13 -4.29
N ARG A 21 21.60 -16.63 -3.53
CA ARG A 21 22.80 -17.41 -3.16
C ARG A 21 22.45 -18.71 -2.41
N LEU A 22 21.43 -18.68 -1.56
CA LEU A 22 20.95 -19.88 -0.85
C LEU A 22 20.26 -20.87 -1.80
N ILE A 23 19.46 -20.39 -2.74
CA ILE A 23 18.81 -21.24 -3.74
C ILE A 23 19.85 -21.81 -4.71
N GLU A 24 20.84 -21.02 -5.12
CA GLU A 24 21.95 -21.43 -5.97
C GLU A 24 22.81 -22.50 -5.30
N SER A 25 23.22 -22.28 -4.04
CA SER A 25 23.95 -23.30 -3.27
C SER A 25 23.13 -24.57 -3.06
N ALA A 26 21.84 -24.45 -2.74
CA ALA A 26 20.93 -25.58 -2.61
C ALA A 26 20.70 -26.32 -3.96
N ALA A 27 20.75 -25.62 -5.09
CA ALA A 27 20.69 -26.21 -6.42
C ALA A 27 22.00 -26.93 -6.79
N GLN A 28 23.15 -26.33 -6.46
CA GLN A 28 24.48 -26.91 -6.65
C GLN A 28 24.66 -28.20 -5.82
N GLU A 29 24.18 -28.23 -4.57
CA GLU A 29 24.14 -29.46 -3.75
C GLU A 29 23.34 -30.60 -4.40
N ARG A 30 22.35 -30.23 -5.24
CA ARG A 30 21.52 -31.16 -6.01
C ARG A 30 22.05 -31.38 -7.45
N SER A 31 23.25 -30.88 -7.76
CA SER A 31 23.89 -30.97 -9.08
C SER A 31 23.06 -30.35 -10.23
N LEU A 32 22.27 -29.32 -9.93
CA LEU A 32 21.44 -28.58 -10.89
C LEU A 32 21.89 -27.12 -10.95
N SER A 33 21.74 -26.47 -12.11
CA SER A 33 21.87 -25.02 -12.18
C SER A 33 20.55 -24.34 -11.76
N ALA A 34 20.64 -23.19 -11.10
CA ALA A 34 19.47 -22.45 -10.64
C ALA A 34 18.48 -22.11 -11.77
N ASP A 35 19.00 -21.86 -12.98
CA ASP A 35 18.21 -21.57 -14.18
C ASP A 35 17.43 -22.78 -14.74
N GLN A 36 17.77 -24.01 -14.33
CA GLN A 36 17.13 -25.25 -14.79
C GLN A 36 16.17 -25.86 -13.76
N LEU A 37 15.93 -25.18 -12.63
CA LEU A 37 15.03 -25.68 -11.59
C LEU A 37 13.59 -25.77 -12.09
N SER A 38 13.01 -26.97 -12.07
CA SER A 38 11.58 -27.15 -12.28
C SER A 38 10.79 -26.56 -11.10
N GLY A 39 9.53 -26.16 -11.34
CA GLY A 39 8.68 -25.60 -10.28
C GLY A 39 8.51 -26.52 -9.05
N ALA A 40 8.57 -27.85 -9.25
CA ALA A 40 8.53 -28.83 -8.16
C ALA A 40 9.85 -28.86 -7.33
N GLN A 41 11.00 -28.75 -8.00
CA GLN A 41 12.31 -28.69 -7.34
C GLN A 41 12.49 -27.37 -6.60
N LEU A 42 12.07 -26.25 -7.20
CA LEU A 42 12.03 -24.95 -6.53
C LEU A 42 11.13 -25.00 -5.29
N ALA A 43 9.95 -25.63 -5.39
CA ALA A 43 9.07 -25.81 -4.25
C ALA A 43 9.70 -26.63 -3.10
N GLU A 44 10.53 -27.62 -3.42
CA GLU A 44 11.24 -28.42 -2.42
C GLU A 44 12.35 -27.62 -1.72
N ILE A 45 13.14 -26.86 -2.49
CA ILE A 45 14.17 -25.95 -1.96
C ILE A 45 13.53 -24.90 -1.05
N LEU A 46 12.41 -24.32 -1.48
CA LEU A 46 11.66 -23.32 -0.72
C LEU A 46 11.16 -23.90 0.63
N LYS A 47 10.56 -25.09 0.61
CA LYS A 47 10.00 -25.73 1.81
C LYS A 47 11.03 -26.21 2.82
N ARG A 48 12.25 -26.52 2.38
CA ARG A 48 13.24 -27.21 3.22
C ARG A 48 14.41 -26.31 3.59
N ASP A 49 15.06 -25.73 2.59
CA ASP A 49 16.32 -25.00 2.79
C ASP A 49 16.04 -23.52 3.08
N VAL A 50 15.15 -22.90 2.30
CA VAL A 50 14.72 -21.51 2.52
C VAL A 50 13.86 -21.39 3.78
N PHE A 51 12.93 -22.32 4.02
CA PHE A 51 12.15 -22.33 5.27
C PHE A 51 13.04 -22.44 6.52
N ARG A 52 14.07 -23.30 6.49
CA ARG A 52 15.01 -23.44 7.61
C ARG A 52 15.80 -22.15 7.83
N ARG A 53 16.21 -21.45 6.76
CA ARG A 53 16.86 -20.13 6.89
C ARG A 53 15.90 -19.08 7.43
N LEU A 54 14.67 -19.02 6.93
CA LEU A 54 13.64 -18.08 7.39
C LEU A 54 13.27 -18.29 8.86
N GLN A 55 13.30 -19.53 9.36
CA GLN A 55 13.08 -19.81 10.79
C GLN A 55 14.13 -19.18 11.72
N LEU A 56 15.32 -18.86 11.21
CA LEU A 56 16.36 -18.20 12.01
C LEU A 56 16.09 -16.70 12.17
N THR A 57 15.30 -16.10 11.29
CA THR A 57 15.04 -14.65 11.26
C THR A 57 13.58 -14.31 11.58
N VAL A 58 12.64 -15.25 11.40
CA VAL A 58 11.19 -15.01 11.50
C VAL A 58 10.47 -16.23 12.12
N PRO A 59 9.37 -16.05 12.88
CA PRO A 59 8.55 -17.14 13.41
C PRO A 59 8.10 -18.14 12.35
N ALA A 60 8.07 -19.42 12.72
CA ALA A 60 7.77 -20.52 11.81
C ALA A 60 6.38 -20.42 11.15
N SER A 61 5.39 -19.83 11.84
CA SER A 61 4.03 -19.61 11.30
C SER A 61 4.05 -18.63 10.12
N LEU A 62 4.75 -17.51 10.26
CA LEU A 62 4.87 -16.47 9.23
C LEU A 62 5.71 -16.99 8.05
N ALA A 63 6.85 -17.63 8.33
CA ALA A 63 7.69 -18.23 7.30
C ALA A 63 6.93 -19.28 6.47
N LYS A 64 6.13 -20.14 7.12
CA LYS A 64 5.32 -21.15 6.45
C LYS A 64 4.24 -20.51 5.58
N ARG A 65 3.49 -19.55 6.12
CA ARG A 65 2.43 -18.84 5.41
C ARG A 65 2.96 -18.14 4.15
N ARG A 66 4.08 -17.44 4.25
CA ARG A 66 4.70 -16.75 3.10
C ARG A 66 5.21 -17.70 2.03
N ILE A 67 5.82 -18.81 2.44
CA ILE A 67 6.22 -19.85 1.48
C ILE A 67 5.00 -20.48 0.81
N GLU A 68 3.91 -20.74 1.55
CA GLU A 68 2.66 -21.24 0.99
C GLU A 68 2.01 -20.26 0.00
N GLU A 69 2.05 -18.95 0.27
CA GLU A 69 1.60 -17.90 -0.65
C GLU A 69 2.41 -17.93 -1.96
N VAL A 70 3.75 -17.94 -1.88
CA VAL A 70 4.63 -18.04 -3.07
C VAL A 70 4.38 -19.34 -3.85
N LEU A 71 4.17 -20.45 -3.15
CA LEU A 71 3.85 -21.74 -3.75
C LEU A 71 2.45 -21.77 -4.40
N SER A 72 1.48 -21.05 -3.85
CA SER A 72 0.14 -20.93 -4.42
C SER A 72 0.16 -20.16 -5.74
N GLU A 73 1.00 -19.13 -5.84
CA GLU A 73 1.24 -18.40 -7.08
C GLU A 73 2.00 -19.23 -8.11
N LEU A 74 2.97 -20.06 -7.66
CA LEU A 74 3.64 -21.08 -8.50
C LEU A 74 2.64 -22.08 -9.09
N GLY A 75 1.67 -22.56 -8.29
CA GLY A 75 0.64 -23.51 -8.73
C GLY A 75 -0.44 -22.91 -9.64
N SER A 76 -0.60 -21.59 -9.61
CA SER A 76 -1.57 -20.84 -10.44
C SER A 76 -1.09 -20.65 -11.89
N THR A 77 0.20 -20.85 -12.17
CA THR A 77 0.69 -20.89 -13.55
C THR A 77 0.35 -22.22 -14.23
N ARG A 78 -0.81 -22.26 -14.89
CA ARG A 78 -1.28 -23.35 -15.76
C ARG A 78 -0.18 -23.70 -16.80
N PRO A 79 0.28 -24.96 -16.88
CA PRO A 79 1.21 -25.35 -17.94
C PRO A 79 0.51 -25.21 -19.30
N ALA A 80 1.19 -24.55 -20.24
CA ALA A 80 0.80 -24.53 -21.64
C ALA A 80 0.74 -25.98 -22.17
N PRO A 81 -0.25 -26.33 -23.02
CA PRO A 81 -0.35 -27.69 -23.55
C PRO A 81 0.90 -28.04 -24.37
N PRO A 82 1.35 -29.31 -24.34
CA PRO A 82 2.58 -29.71 -25.03
C PRO A 82 2.43 -29.52 -26.54
N PRO A 83 3.49 -29.12 -27.27
CA PRO A 83 3.46 -29.08 -28.72
C PRO A 83 3.29 -30.50 -29.25
N VAL A 84 2.25 -30.68 -30.06
CA VAL A 84 2.02 -31.89 -30.85
C VAL A 84 3.24 -32.08 -31.76
N ARG A 85 3.93 -33.23 -31.62
CA ARG A 85 4.99 -33.68 -32.53
C ARG A 85 4.42 -33.77 -33.94
N ALA A 86 4.84 -32.86 -34.82
CA ALA A 86 4.78 -33.09 -36.25
C ALA A 86 6.00 -33.95 -36.63
N GLU A 87 5.71 -35.12 -37.17
CA GLU A 87 6.68 -36.02 -37.79
C GLU A 87 7.36 -35.31 -38.97
N ALA A 88 8.69 -35.24 -38.95
CA ALA A 88 9.49 -35.01 -40.14
C ALA A 88 10.24 -36.32 -40.46
N PRO A 89 10.21 -36.81 -41.72
CA PRO A 89 10.95 -38.00 -42.09
C PRO A 89 12.44 -37.67 -42.26
N LEU A 90 13.23 -38.65 -41.85
CA LEU A 90 14.66 -38.82 -42.03
C LEU A 90 15.15 -38.48 -43.45
N SER A 91 16.23 -37.70 -43.55
CA SER A 91 17.23 -37.88 -44.61
C SER A 91 18.63 -37.54 -44.12
N VAL A 92 19.49 -38.52 -44.30
CA VAL A 92 20.90 -38.62 -43.92
C VAL A 92 21.77 -37.81 -44.88
N ALA A 93 22.71 -36.99 -44.38
CA ALA A 93 24.02 -36.81 -45.00
C ALA A 93 24.97 -35.94 -44.15
N ALA A 94 26.08 -36.58 -43.75
CA ALA A 94 27.44 -36.05 -43.67
C ALA A 94 27.71 -34.73 -42.89
N ALA A 95 28.28 -34.91 -41.70
CA ALA A 95 29.12 -33.90 -41.06
C ALA A 95 30.33 -33.53 -41.93
N PRO A 96 30.75 -32.26 -41.87
CA PRO A 96 32.15 -31.92 -41.73
C PRO A 96 32.40 -31.33 -40.34
N ILE A 97 33.55 -31.72 -39.80
CA ILE A 97 34.16 -31.16 -38.60
C ILE A 97 34.46 -29.68 -38.88
N GLU A 98 33.83 -28.78 -38.13
CA GLU A 98 34.28 -27.39 -38.01
C GLU A 98 34.60 -27.06 -36.55
N GLU A 99 35.73 -26.41 -36.42
CA GLU A 99 36.49 -25.93 -35.27
C GLU A 99 35.68 -25.00 -34.33
N PRO A 100 36.15 -24.74 -33.09
CA PRO A 100 35.32 -24.20 -32.03
C PRO A 100 34.90 -22.76 -32.38
N ALA A 101 33.59 -22.52 -32.35
CA ALA A 101 33.02 -21.19 -32.51
C ALA A 101 33.55 -20.26 -31.41
N GLN A 102 34.57 -19.49 -31.78
CA GLN A 102 34.99 -18.28 -31.11
C GLN A 102 33.89 -17.22 -31.27
N THR A 103 33.80 -16.35 -30.25
CA THR A 103 32.95 -15.16 -30.12
C THR A 103 31.45 -15.37 -29.89
N ALA A 104 31.09 -15.65 -28.64
CA ALA A 104 29.81 -15.26 -28.07
C ALA A 104 29.71 -13.72 -28.07
N GLN A 105 29.32 -13.14 -29.20
CA GLN A 105 28.84 -11.76 -29.25
C GLN A 105 27.51 -11.72 -28.49
N ALA A 106 27.36 -10.72 -27.61
CA ALA A 106 26.20 -10.52 -26.75
C ALA A 106 24.92 -10.27 -27.56
N GLN A 107 24.28 -11.33 -28.06
CA GLN A 107 22.95 -11.25 -28.64
C GLN A 107 21.94 -11.00 -27.51
N VAL A 108 21.15 -9.93 -27.64
CA VAL A 108 20.06 -9.65 -26.70
C VAL A 108 19.08 -10.81 -26.73
N THR A 109 18.82 -11.41 -25.56
CA THR A 109 17.85 -12.52 -25.48
C THR A 109 16.42 -11.99 -25.65
N PRO A 110 15.48 -12.79 -26.21
CA PRO A 110 14.08 -12.37 -26.34
C PRO A 110 13.43 -12.07 -24.99
N ALA A 111 13.91 -12.69 -23.91
CA ALA A 111 13.47 -12.40 -22.54
C ALA A 111 13.86 -10.99 -22.09
N GLN A 112 15.11 -10.56 -22.33
CA GLN A 112 15.58 -9.21 -22.02
C GLN A 112 14.85 -8.13 -22.84
N GLN A 113 14.56 -8.41 -24.11
CA GLN A 113 13.74 -7.51 -24.94
C GLN A 113 12.32 -7.35 -24.39
N ALA A 114 11.67 -8.45 -23.98
CA ALA A 114 10.34 -8.40 -23.38
C ALA A 114 10.33 -7.60 -22.08
N GLN A 115 11.34 -7.78 -21.21
CA GLN A 115 11.49 -6.98 -19.99
C GLN A 115 11.66 -5.49 -20.30
N PHE A 116 12.53 -5.15 -21.25
CA PHE A 116 12.72 -3.76 -21.66
C PHE A 116 11.42 -3.11 -22.17
N LEU A 117 10.64 -3.81 -23.01
CA LEU A 117 9.34 -3.32 -23.49
C LEU A 117 8.34 -3.09 -22.35
N LEU A 118 8.32 -3.95 -21.34
CA LEU A 118 7.49 -3.76 -20.16
C LEU A 118 7.91 -2.53 -19.35
N LEU A 119 9.20 -2.24 -19.26
CA LEU A 119 9.70 -1.02 -18.62
C LEU A 119 9.24 0.23 -19.40
N GLU A 120 9.33 0.22 -20.72
CA GLU A 120 8.84 1.33 -21.56
C GLU A 120 7.33 1.55 -21.42
N GLU A 121 6.54 0.48 -21.34
CA GLU A 121 5.10 0.57 -21.10
C GLU A 121 4.80 1.16 -19.72
N SER A 122 5.49 0.69 -18.68
CA SER A 122 5.32 1.21 -17.32
C SER A 122 5.67 2.70 -17.22
N LEU A 123 6.70 3.15 -17.92
CA LEU A 123 7.07 4.57 -17.96
C LEU A 123 5.95 5.44 -18.57
N LYS A 124 5.19 4.92 -19.53
CA LYS A 124 4.02 5.62 -20.09
C LYS A 124 2.90 5.75 -19.06
N THR A 125 2.65 4.70 -18.27
CA THR A 125 1.65 4.72 -17.19
C THR A 125 1.97 5.81 -16.15
N TYR A 126 3.25 5.98 -15.80
CA TYR A 126 3.70 6.96 -14.80
C TYR A 126 4.08 8.33 -15.39
N ALA A 127 3.77 8.60 -16.67
CA ALA A 127 4.17 9.84 -17.34
C ALA A 127 3.61 11.11 -16.66
N LEU A 128 2.44 11.00 -16.01
CA LEU A 128 1.81 12.09 -15.26
C LEU A 128 2.57 12.46 -13.97
N TYR A 129 3.44 11.59 -13.47
CA TYR A 129 4.19 11.77 -12.22
C TYR A 129 5.67 12.05 -12.48
N PHE A 130 5.97 12.88 -13.48
CA PHE A 130 7.34 13.17 -13.92
C PHE A 130 8.22 13.81 -12.83
N ASP A 131 7.63 14.41 -11.81
CA ASP A 131 8.33 15.02 -10.68
C ASP A 131 8.88 13.99 -9.69
N TRP A 132 8.37 12.76 -9.69
CA TRP A 132 8.83 11.72 -8.77
C TRP A 132 10.27 11.29 -9.11
N PRO A 133 11.16 11.22 -8.10
CA PRO A 133 12.56 10.85 -8.33
C PRO A 133 12.70 9.45 -8.93
N GLU A 134 11.83 8.51 -8.54
CA GLU A 134 11.82 7.14 -9.06
C GLU A 134 11.44 7.08 -10.54
N VAL A 135 10.51 7.95 -11.00
CA VAL A 135 10.16 8.07 -12.42
C VAL A 135 11.30 8.70 -13.21
N LYS A 136 11.97 9.71 -12.66
CA LYS A 136 13.16 10.32 -13.27
C LYS A 136 14.29 9.31 -13.42
N ARG A 137 14.51 8.46 -12.41
CA ARG A 137 15.48 7.36 -12.45
C ARG A 137 15.12 6.29 -13.47
N LEU A 138 13.86 5.82 -13.48
CA LEU A 138 13.40 4.87 -14.48
C LEU A 138 13.58 5.41 -15.91
N ARG A 139 13.31 6.71 -16.13
CA ARG A 139 13.54 7.37 -17.42
C ARG A 139 15.01 7.40 -17.81
N ALA A 140 15.90 7.73 -16.88
CA ALA A 140 17.34 7.73 -17.12
C ALA A 140 17.83 6.31 -17.48
N LEU A 141 17.41 5.29 -16.74
CA LEU A 141 17.72 3.89 -17.02
C LEU A 141 17.20 3.43 -18.38
N VAL A 142 15.93 3.68 -18.68
CA VAL A 142 15.33 3.31 -19.98
C VAL A 142 16.04 4.02 -21.13
N ALA A 143 16.46 5.28 -20.96
CA ALA A 143 17.23 5.99 -21.98
C ALA A 143 18.60 5.36 -22.24
N VAL A 144 19.30 4.94 -21.19
CA VAL A 144 20.59 4.23 -21.30
C VAL A 144 20.41 2.85 -21.94
N LEU A 145 19.42 2.08 -21.50
CA LEU A 145 19.09 0.77 -22.08
C LEU A 145 18.72 0.88 -23.56
N ARG A 146 17.97 1.91 -23.95
CA ARG A 146 17.64 2.17 -25.35
C ARG A 146 18.90 2.52 -26.16
N ALA A 147 19.79 3.36 -25.62
CA ALA A 147 21.03 3.71 -26.29
C ALA A 147 21.95 2.48 -26.52
N GLU A 148 22.02 1.57 -25.55
CA GLU A 148 22.76 0.31 -25.69
C GLU A 148 22.12 -0.63 -26.73
N LEU A 149 20.79 -0.71 -26.78
CA LEU A 149 20.04 -1.46 -27.79
C LEU A 149 20.28 -0.89 -29.21
N ASP A 150 20.19 0.44 -29.36
CA ASP A 150 20.44 1.15 -30.62
C ASP A 150 21.90 1.00 -31.08
N ALA A 151 22.83 0.90 -30.14
CA ALA A 151 24.24 0.60 -30.40
C ALA A 151 24.52 -0.89 -30.74
N GLY A 152 23.49 -1.74 -30.72
CA GLY A 152 23.61 -3.18 -30.99
C GLY A 152 24.36 -3.96 -29.90
N LYS A 153 24.48 -3.40 -28.70
CA LYS A 153 25.10 -4.06 -27.54
C LYS A 153 24.06 -4.87 -26.76
N GLY A 154 24.53 -5.81 -25.95
CA GLY A 154 23.68 -6.58 -25.04
C GLY A 154 23.06 -5.67 -23.96
N LEU A 155 21.80 -5.93 -23.59
CA LEU A 155 21.17 -5.20 -22.49
C LEU A 155 21.80 -5.64 -21.14
N PRO A 156 22.34 -4.71 -20.33
CA PRO A 156 22.92 -5.04 -19.05
C PRO A 156 21.86 -5.55 -18.07
N GLY A 157 22.01 -6.81 -17.62
CA GLY A 157 21.03 -7.48 -16.74
C GLY A 157 20.73 -6.73 -15.45
N GLN A 158 21.75 -6.19 -14.79
CA GLN A 158 21.59 -5.43 -13.54
C GLN A 158 20.69 -4.20 -13.69
N MET A 159 20.76 -3.48 -14.82
CA MET A 159 19.90 -2.32 -15.07
C MET A 159 18.45 -2.72 -15.37
N LEU A 160 18.24 -3.89 -15.98
CA LEU A 160 16.89 -4.43 -16.16
C LEU A 160 16.28 -4.85 -14.82
N GLU A 161 17.07 -5.45 -13.94
CA GLU A 161 16.65 -5.80 -12.58
C GLU A 161 16.30 -4.57 -11.76
N GLU A 162 17.16 -3.54 -11.77
CA GLU A 162 16.91 -2.26 -11.13
C GLU A 162 15.65 -1.57 -11.68
N GLY A 163 15.45 -1.58 -13.00
CA GLY A 163 14.26 -1.02 -13.63
C GLY A 163 12.97 -1.73 -13.17
N GLU A 164 13.02 -3.05 -13.04
CA GLU A 164 11.92 -3.87 -12.53
C GLU A 164 11.61 -3.56 -11.06
N GLU A 165 12.64 -3.42 -10.21
CA GLU A 165 12.48 -3.00 -8.81
C GLU A 165 11.86 -1.60 -8.70
N LEU A 166 12.30 -0.65 -9.51
CA LEU A 166 11.71 0.69 -9.57
C LEU A 166 10.24 0.64 -10.00
N ARG A 167 9.87 -0.26 -10.92
CA ARG A 167 8.47 -0.46 -11.32
C ARG A 167 7.63 -0.95 -10.14
N GLU A 168 8.14 -1.87 -9.33
CA GLU A 168 7.47 -2.34 -8.12
C GLU A 168 7.36 -1.24 -7.05
N VAL A 169 8.40 -0.45 -6.86
CA VAL A 169 8.38 0.72 -5.96
C VAL A 169 7.33 1.74 -6.41
N LEU A 170 7.30 2.08 -7.71
CA LEU A 170 6.33 3.02 -8.28
C LEU A 170 4.89 2.53 -8.14
N GLY A 171 4.65 1.24 -8.40
CA GLY A 171 3.33 0.63 -8.23
C GLY A 171 2.85 0.68 -6.78
N ARG A 172 3.74 0.38 -5.82
CA ARG A 172 3.44 0.50 -4.38
C ARG A 172 3.17 1.94 -3.97
N ARG A 173 4.02 2.88 -4.40
CA ARG A 173 3.89 4.31 -4.08
C ARG A 173 2.56 4.88 -4.63
N LEU A 174 2.17 4.51 -5.84
CA LEU A 174 0.89 4.91 -6.42
C LEU A 174 -0.28 4.33 -5.61
N ALA A 175 -0.25 3.03 -5.30
CA ALA A 175 -1.31 2.40 -4.53
C ALA A 175 -1.48 3.03 -3.13
N GLU A 176 -0.37 3.29 -2.43
CA GLU A 176 -0.39 3.98 -1.13
C GLU A 176 -0.92 5.41 -1.23
N ALA A 177 -0.48 6.17 -2.23
CA ALA A 177 -0.95 7.54 -2.45
C ALA A 177 -2.45 7.59 -2.80
N LEU A 178 -2.98 6.60 -3.52
CA LEU A 178 -4.41 6.49 -3.81
C LEU A 178 -5.24 6.20 -2.55
N VAL A 179 -4.73 5.41 -1.62
CA VAL A 179 -5.38 5.20 -0.31
C VAL A 179 -5.43 6.50 0.50
N VAL A 180 -4.35 7.28 0.47
CA VAL A 180 -4.32 8.60 1.11
C VAL A 180 -5.33 9.55 0.47
N GLN A 181 -5.35 9.64 -0.85
CA GLN A 181 -6.31 10.46 -1.58
C GLN A 181 -7.77 10.05 -1.30
N GLU A 182 -8.05 8.76 -1.15
CA GLU A 182 -9.37 8.25 -0.78
C GLU A 182 -9.77 8.69 0.64
N SER A 183 -8.87 8.55 1.60
CA SER A 183 -9.05 9.04 2.97
C SER A 183 -9.36 10.53 2.99
N ASP A 184 -8.56 11.31 2.24
CA ASP A 184 -8.72 12.75 2.14
C ASP A 184 -10.05 13.14 1.51
N LEU A 185 -10.45 12.44 0.45
CA LEU A 185 -11.74 12.65 -0.19
C LEU A 185 -12.90 12.36 0.79
N ALA A 186 -12.78 11.33 1.62
CA ALA A 186 -13.77 11.02 2.65
C ALA A 186 -13.85 12.10 3.73
N GLU A 187 -12.70 12.61 4.20
CA GLU A 187 -12.63 13.73 5.16
C GLU A 187 -13.22 15.02 4.57
N LEU A 188 -12.86 15.36 3.33
CA LEU A 188 -13.34 16.57 2.66
C LEU A 188 -14.84 16.51 2.40
N ARG A 189 -15.40 15.35 2.03
CA ARG A 189 -16.85 15.15 1.90
C ARG A 189 -17.58 15.33 3.24
N ALA A 190 -17.04 14.74 4.31
CA ALA A 190 -17.61 14.90 5.65
C ALA A 190 -17.56 16.37 6.11
N GLY A 191 -16.49 17.10 5.79
CA GLY A 191 -16.38 18.54 6.02
C GLY A 191 -17.36 19.35 5.18
N TYR A 192 -17.52 19.01 3.91
CA TYR A 192 -18.41 19.69 2.98
C TYR A 192 -19.87 19.61 3.44
N GLY A 193 -20.35 18.43 3.85
CA GLY A 193 -21.73 18.26 4.32
C GLY A 193 -22.11 19.17 5.51
N ARG A 194 -21.14 19.56 6.35
CA ARG A 194 -21.37 20.50 7.47
C ARG A 194 -21.46 21.96 7.00
N ILE A 195 -20.89 22.28 5.84
CA ILE A 195 -20.70 23.65 5.35
C ILE A 195 -21.63 23.96 4.17
N GLU A 196 -22.22 22.95 3.53
CA GLU A 196 -23.10 23.08 2.37
C GLU A 196 -24.22 24.12 2.59
N GLY A 197 -24.79 24.16 3.81
CA GLY A 197 -25.84 25.10 4.20
C GLY A 197 -25.44 26.59 4.24
N VAL A 198 -24.14 26.90 4.32
CA VAL A 198 -23.62 28.29 4.33
C VAL A 198 -23.69 28.90 2.92
N GLY A 199 -23.60 28.07 1.88
CA GLY A 199 -23.63 28.51 0.48
C GLY A 199 -22.45 29.40 0.05
N GLY A 200 -22.46 29.86 -1.20
CA GLY A 200 -21.53 30.86 -1.73
C GLY A 200 -20.46 30.36 -2.72
N PRO A 201 -19.61 31.26 -3.26
CA PRO A 201 -18.65 30.94 -4.33
C PRO A 201 -17.58 29.92 -3.93
N LYS A 202 -17.06 30.01 -2.68
CA LYS A 202 -16.06 29.06 -2.15
C LYS A 202 -16.64 27.65 -2.02
N VAL A 203 -17.90 27.50 -1.58
CA VAL A 203 -18.60 26.21 -1.47
C VAL A 203 -18.83 25.58 -2.85
N ARG A 204 -19.23 26.36 -3.86
CA ARG A 204 -19.35 25.87 -5.24
C ARG A 204 -18.01 25.42 -5.82
N ARG A 205 -16.95 26.18 -5.58
CA ARG A 205 -15.59 25.79 -6.00
C ARG A 205 -15.13 24.51 -5.32
N LEU A 206 -15.39 24.34 -4.03
CA LEU A 206 -15.09 23.12 -3.29
C LEU A 206 -15.86 21.92 -3.85
N SER A 207 -17.15 22.08 -4.15
CA SER A 207 -17.95 21.03 -4.80
C SER A 207 -17.36 20.61 -6.15
N GLY A 208 -16.95 21.56 -6.99
CA GLY A 208 -16.29 21.25 -8.26
C GLY A 208 -14.98 20.49 -8.09
N LEU A 209 -14.13 20.90 -7.14
CA LEU A 209 -12.89 20.19 -6.84
C LEU A 209 -13.15 18.77 -6.33
N LEU A 210 -14.16 18.57 -5.46
CA LEU A 210 -14.54 17.24 -4.97
C LEU A 210 -14.97 16.30 -6.10
N GLN A 211 -15.70 16.81 -7.09
CA GLN A 211 -16.09 16.02 -8.27
C GLN A 211 -14.89 15.63 -9.12
N THR A 212 -13.93 16.55 -9.32
CA THR A 212 -12.69 16.24 -10.06
C THR A 212 -11.84 15.20 -9.34
N ILE A 213 -11.66 15.36 -8.02
CA ILE A 213 -10.90 14.39 -7.19
C ILE A 213 -11.59 13.02 -7.20
N GLU A 214 -12.92 12.97 -7.14
CA GLU A 214 -13.67 11.72 -7.22
C GLU A 214 -13.51 11.02 -8.57
N ALA A 215 -13.58 11.76 -9.67
CA ALA A 215 -13.34 11.21 -11.01
C ALA A 215 -11.91 10.67 -11.12
N ALA A 216 -10.92 11.45 -10.69
CA ALA A 216 -9.52 11.03 -10.68
C ALA A 216 -9.28 9.76 -9.85
N GLN A 217 -9.92 9.66 -8.67
CA GLN A 217 -9.85 8.47 -7.82
C GLN A 217 -10.43 7.23 -8.51
N LYS A 218 -11.57 7.37 -9.22
CA LYS A 218 -12.18 6.27 -9.98
C LYS A 218 -11.28 5.81 -11.14
N ASP A 219 -10.58 6.76 -11.76
CA ASP A 219 -9.64 6.50 -12.85
C ASP A 219 -8.27 5.99 -12.34
N GLY A 220 -8.05 5.93 -11.02
CA GLY A 220 -6.77 5.50 -10.42
C GLY A 220 -5.64 6.51 -10.60
N THR A 221 -5.97 7.80 -10.72
CA THR A 221 -5.02 8.89 -10.94
C THR A 221 -4.93 9.81 -9.72
N LEU A 222 -3.73 10.34 -9.45
CA LEU A 222 -3.48 11.25 -8.33
C LEU A 222 -3.63 12.70 -8.76
N VAL A 223 -4.32 13.49 -7.93
CA VAL A 223 -4.51 14.94 -8.12
C VAL A 223 -4.15 15.71 -6.84
N PRO A 224 -2.88 15.65 -6.39
CA PRO A 224 -2.46 16.21 -5.10
C PRO A 224 -2.71 17.72 -4.99
N SER A 225 -2.53 18.47 -6.08
CA SER A 225 -2.75 19.92 -6.11
C SER A 225 -4.24 20.30 -5.99
N GLU A 226 -5.16 19.43 -6.40
CA GLU A 226 -6.59 19.62 -6.22
C GLU A 226 -7.02 19.31 -4.79
N VAL A 227 -6.46 18.24 -4.22
CA VAL A 227 -6.66 17.88 -2.81
C VAL A 227 -6.19 19.02 -1.90
N GLU A 228 -5.00 19.57 -2.12
CA GLU A 228 -4.50 20.71 -1.33
C GLU A 228 -5.36 21.97 -1.47
N ARG A 229 -5.81 22.29 -2.69
CA ARG A 229 -6.73 23.41 -2.91
C ARG A 229 -8.07 23.18 -2.21
N ALA A 230 -8.60 21.97 -2.22
CA ALA A 230 -9.84 21.62 -1.54
C ALA A 230 -9.68 21.70 0.00
N ARG A 231 -8.54 21.25 0.53
CA ARG A 231 -8.18 21.38 1.95
C ARG A 231 -8.09 22.83 2.39
N GLY A 232 -7.35 23.67 1.66
CA GLY A 232 -7.23 25.10 1.97
C GLY A 232 -8.59 25.81 1.97
N ILE A 233 -9.44 25.54 0.98
CA ILE A 233 -10.80 26.10 0.95
C ILE A 233 -11.65 25.57 2.12
N THR A 234 -11.52 24.30 2.47
CA THR A 234 -12.25 23.70 3.61
C THR A 234 -11.81 24.33 4.94
N LEU A 235 -10.51 24.55 5.13
CA LEU A 235 -9.95 25.20 6.30
C LEU A 235 -10.43 26.65 6.42
N ASP A 236 -10.39 27.43 5.33
CA ASP A 236 -10.96 28.77 5.26
C ASP A 236 -12.43 28.80 5.67
N LEU A 237 -13.23 27.88 5.12
CA LEU A 237 -14.67 27.81 5.39
C LEU A 237 -14.95 27.40 6.83
N ARG A 238 -14.21 26.44 7.38
CA ARG A 238 -14.31 26.03 8.78
C ARG A 238 -13.93 27.17 9.73
N LYS A 239 -12.88 27.95 9.44
CA LYS A 239 -12.53 29.16 10.20
C LYS A 239 -13.66 30.19 10.17
N LEU A 240 -14.27 30.41 9.01
CA LEU A 240 -15.41 31.33 8.88
C LEU A 240 -16.61 30.85 9.71
N VAL A 241 -16.97 29.56 9.65
CA VAL A 241 -18.04 28.98 10.47
C VAL A 241 -17.70 29.08 11.96
N ALA A 242 -16.50 28.70 12.37
CA ALA A 242 -16.06 28.78 13.77
C ALA A 242 -16.13 30.23 14.30
N SER A 243 -15.69 31.21 13.50
CA SER A 243 -15.80 32.63 13.85
C SER A 243 -17.23 33.16 13.90
N SER A 244 -18.16 32.52 13.17
CA SER A 244 -19.59 32.87 13.13
C SER A 244 -20.43 32.21 14.23
N VAL A 245 -19.94 31.12 14.83
CA VAL A 245 -20.63 30.35 15.90
C VAL A 245 -20.41 30.98 17.28
N VAL A 246 -19.49 31.94 17.41
CA VAL A 246 -19.29 32.71 18.64
C VAL A 246 -20.57 33.45 19.03
N GLY A 247 -21.29 32.92 20.03
CA GLY A 247 -22.48 33.53 20.62
C GLY A 247 -23.84 32.97 20.23
N LEU A 248 -23.91 31.89 19.43
CA LEU A 248 -25.19 31.22 19.12
C LEU A 248 -25.49 30.10 20.13
N PRO A 249 -26.59 30.18 20.91
CA PRO A 249 -26.98 29.08 21.78
C PRO A 249 -27.42 27.88 20.92
N THR A 250 -26.62 26.83 20.91
CA THR A 250 -27.00 25.54 20.31
C THR A 250 -27.80 24.76 21.37
N PRO A 251 -29.02 24.25 21.09
CA PRO A 251 -29.79 23.51 22.08
C PRO A 251 -29.01 22.25 22.50
N GLY A 252 -28.72 22.10 23.79
CA GLY A 252 -28.08 20.90 24.34
C GLY A 252 -26.55 20.86 24.34
N ALA A 253 -25.85 21.87 23.81
CA ALA A 253 -24.40 22.00 23.93
C ALA A 253 -24.01 23.20 24.81
N PRO A 254 -22.96 23.09 25.66
CA PRO A 254 -22.45 24.26 26.37
C PRO A 254 -22.02 25.32 25.34
N ALA A 255 -22.33 26.59 25.62
CA ALA A 255 -21.89 27.69 24.77
C ALA A 255 -20.36 27.65 24.65
N GLN A 256 -19.86 27.48 23.42
CA GLN A 256 -18.43 27.48 23.15
C GLN A 256 -17.85 28.82 23.57
N SER A 257 -16.81 28.81 24.41
CA SER A 257 -16.14 30.05 24.78
C SER A 257 -15.33 30.57 23.59
N SER A 258 -15.05 31.88 23.57
CA SER A 258 -14.17 32.47 22.55
C SER A 258 -12.78 31.83 22.56
N ASP A 259 -12.32 31.38 23.73
CA ASP A 259 -11.01 30.74 23.91
C ASP A 259 -10.99 29.34 23.29
N ASP A 260 -12.07 28.56 23.42
CA ASP A 260 -12.17 27.22 22.81
C ASP A 260 -12.12 27.28 21.29
N VAL A 261 -12.83 28.25 20.70
CA VAL A 261 -12.83 28.48 19.24
C VAL A 261 -11.43 28.89 18.76
N VAL A 262 -10.71 29.72 19.52
CA VAL A 262 -9.34 30.12 19.19
C VAL A 262 -8.37 28.93 19.27
N GLN A 263 -8.51 28.05 20.27
CA GLN A 263 -7.68 26.84 20.35
C GLN A 263 -7.97 25.88 19.19
N GLN A 264 -9.24 25.66 18.87
CA GLN A 264 -9.62 24.79 17.75
C GLN A 264 -9.06 25.30 16.41
N VAL A 265 -9.11 26.61 16.16
CA VAL A 265 -8.52 27.21 14.95
C VAL A 265 -7.00 27.04 14.93
N ARG A 266 -6.32 27.19 16.07
CA ARG A 266 -4.87 26.97 16.19
C ARG A 266 -4.47 25.51 15.94
N GLU A 267 -5.23 24.56 16.46
CA GLU A 267 -5.02 23.14 16.22
C GLU A 267 -5.19 22.79 14.74
N MET A 268 -6.21 23.37 14.08
CA MET A 268 -6.39 23.21 12.64
C MET A 268 -5.22 23.77 11.83
N ASP A 269 -4.72 24.95 12.20
CA ASP A 269 -3.56 25.56 11.53
C ASP A 269 -2.28 24.76 11.75
N ARG A 270 -2.06 24.28 12.98
CA ARG A 270 -0.93 23.41 13.30
C ARG A 270 -0.99 22.11 12.50
N ALA A 271 -2.15 21.46 12.42
CA ALA A 271 -2.31 20.22 11.67
C ALA A 271 -2.06 20.44 10.17
N HIS A 272 -2.45 21.60 9.63
CA HIS A 272 -2.16 21.97 8.24
C HIS A 272 -0.66 22.22 8.01
N GLU A 273 0.00 22.99 8.88
CA GLU A 273 1.45 23.26 8.78
C GLU A 273 2.30 21.98 8.96
N LEU A 274 1.92 21.06 9.85
CA LEU A 274 2.60 19.77 10.02
C LEU A 274 2.55 18.92 8.74
N ARG A 275 1.38 18.88 8.09
CA ARG A 275 1.22 18.17 6.80
C ARG A 275 2.07 18.83 5.72
N ALA A 276 1.99 20.16 5.59
CA ALA A 276 2.77 20.91 4.61
C ALA A 276 4.28 20.73 4.79
N LEU A 277 4.76 20.71 6.04
CA LEU A 277 6.16 20.43 6.36
C LEU A 277 6.55 18.99 6.01
N SER A 278 5.67 18.03 6.27
CA SER A 278 5.89 16.62 5.87
C SER A 278 5.99 16.47 4.36
N ASP A 279 5.12 17.13 3.59
CA ASP A 279 5.15 17.08 2.13
C ASP A 279 6.43 17.72 1.57
N LEU A 280 6.84 18.84 2.15
CA LEU A 280 8.08 19.53 1.78
C LEU A 280 9.33 18.72 2.16
N SER A 281 9.33 18.04 3.32
CA SER A 281 10.40 17.10 3.69
C SER A 281 10.51 15.93 2.69
N ARG A 282 9.38 15.47 2.14
CA ARG A 282 9.33 14.39 1.16
C ARG A 282 9.81 14.84 -0.21
N GLU A 283 9.45 16.03 -0.63
CA GLU A 283 9.89 16.64 -1.89
C GLU A 283 11.41 16.82 -1.92
N PHE A 284 11.98 17.34 -0.83
CA PHE A 284 13.41 17.63 -0.72
C PHE A 284 14.22 16.53 -0.03
N ALA A 285 13.65 15.34 0.19
CA ALA A 285 14.34 14.22 0.85
C ALA A 285 15.73 13.90 0.25
N PRO A 286 15.95 13.94 -1.08
CA PRO A 286 17.29 13.72 -1.64
C PRO A 286 18.33 14.76 -1.21
N LEU A 287 17.91 16.02 -1.00
CA LEU A 287 18.76 17.13 -0.58
C LEU A 287 19.07 17.07 0.91
N LEU A 288 18.05 16.83 1.75
CA LEU A 288 18.19 16.77 3.21
C LEU A 288 19.18 15.67 3.65
N ARG A 289 19.34 14.60 2.84
CA ARG A 289 20.34 13.55 3.09
C ARG A 289 21.80 14.00 2.95
N VAL A 290 22.05 15.08 2.22
CA VAL A 290 23.40 15.58 1.94
C VAL A 290 23.69 16.83 2.75
N GLU A 291 22.70 17.71 2.87
CA GLU A 291 22.81 18.98 3.57
C GLU A 291 22.31 18.84 5.01
N GLU A 292 23.16 18.33 5.91
CA GLU A 292 22.83 18.09 7.32
C GLU A 292 22.27 19.34 8.03
N ALA A 293 22.79 20.53 7.69
CA ALA A 293 22.29 21.78 8.24
C ALA A 293 20.81 22.03 7.92
N LEU A 294 20.37 21.73 6.70
CA LEU A 294 18.97 21.90 6.28
C LEU A 294 18.06 20.82 6.89
N ASP A 295 18.58 19.60 7.10
CA ASP A 295 17.84 18.55 7.80
C ASP A 295 17.59 18.93 9.27
N LEU A 296 18.61 19.48 9.95
CA LEU A 296 18.44 20.01 11.31
C LEU A 296 17.44 21.16 11.38
N GLU A 297 17.43 22.06 10.38
CA GLU A 297 16.43 23.13 10.30
C GLU A 297 15.00 22.60 10.10
N MET A 298 14.83 21.58 9.26
CA MET A 298 13.56 20.89 9.05
C MET A 298 13.06 20.17 10.32
N GLN A 299 13.96 19.51 11.04
CA GLN A 299 13.66 18.86 12.32
C GLN A 299 13.27 19.89 13.38
N ALA A 300 14.00 20.99 13.50
CA ALA A 300 13.68 22.08 14.43
C ALA A 300 12.30 22.73 14.12
N ALA A 301 11.96 22.88 12.84
CA ALA A 301 10.65 23.37 12.42
C ALA A 301 9.53 22.40 12.84
N ARG A 302 9.77 21.09 12.73
CA ARG A 302 8.83 20.05 13.16
C ARG A 302 8.65 20.02 14.68
N GLU A 303 9.74 20.04 15.44
CA GLU A 303 9.70 20.09 16.91
C GLU A 303 8.94 21.32 17.42
N ARG A 304 9.10 22.46 16.76
CA ARG A 304 8.36 23.67 17.07
C ARG A 304 6.85 23.49 16.87
N LEU A 305 6.43 22.87 15.78
CA LEU A 305 5.02 22.53 15.57
C LEU A 305 4.53 21.52 16.60
N ASP A 306 5.35 20.53 16.96
CA ASP A 306 5.02 19.52 17.97
C ASP A 306 4.83 20.13 19.36
N SER A 307 5.61 21.16 19.70
CA SER A 307 5.47 21.97 20.91
C SER A 307 4.26 22.91 20.92
N GLY A 308 3.48 22.96 19.83
CA GLY A 308 2.26 23.76 19.72
C GLY A 308 2.45 25.18 19.18
N HIS A 309 3.64 25.50 18.66
CA HIS A 309 3.93 26.81 18.08
C HIS A 309 3.85 26.79 16.56
N LEU A 310 3.05 27.69 15.98
CA LEU A 310 2.96 27.87 14.53
C LEU A 310 4.28 28.44 13.96
N LEU A 311 4.60 28.03 12.74
CA LEU A 311 5.68 28.57 11.93
C LEU A 311 5.24 29.88 11.25
N GLY A 312 4.01 29.90 10.75
CA GLY A 312 3.44 31.00 9.98
C GLY A 312 3.84 30.97 8.50
N GLU A 313 3.00 31.59 7.66
CA GLU A 313 3.12 31.56 6.20
C GLU A 313 4.46 32.11 5.69
N THR A 314 4.95 33.22 6.27
CA THR A 314 6.22 33.84 5.86
C THR A 314 7.41 32.90 6.05
N ARG A 315 7.48 32.22 7.21
CA ARG A 315 8.58 31.30 7.50
C ARG A 315 8.54 30.08 6.60
N PHE A 316 7.35 29.57 6.28
CA PHE A 316 7.19 28.45 5.35
C PHE A 316 7.64 28.81 3.93
N VAL A 317 7.29 30.01 3.45
CA VAL A 317 7.73 30.53 2.15
C VAL A 317 9.26 30.72 2.10
N GLU A 318 9.86 31.25 3.17
CA GLU A 318 11.31 31.37 3.29
C GLU A 318 12.00 30.00 3.26
N LEU A 319 11.56 29.06 4.11
CA LEU A 319 12.12 27.71 4.20
C LEU A 319 12.07 27.00 2.84
N ARG A 320 10.93 27.07 2.14
CA ARG A 320 10.80 26.50 0.80
C ARG A 320 11.78 27.13 -0.19
N ARG A 321 11.88 28.46 -0.21
CA ARG A 321 12.80 29.18 -1.09
C ARG A 321 14.26 28.80 -0.82
N ASP A 322 14.62 28.66 0.45
CA ASP A 322 15.98 28.31 0.86
C ASP A 322 16.32 26.87 0.43
N LEU A 323 15.37 25.93 0.52
CA LEU A 323 15.51 24.57 -0.02
C LEU A 323 15.62 24.53 -1.55
N GLU A 324 14.79 25.30 -2.26
CA GLU A 324 14.85 25.40 -3.73
C GLU A 324 16.20 25.95 -4.19
N ALA A 325 16.72 26.97 -3.49
CA ALA A 325 18.04 27.54 -3.77
C ALA A 325 19.19 26.56 -3.50
N ALA A 326 19.14 25.86 -2.36
CA ALA A 326 20.13 24.84 -2.01
C ALA A 326 20.09 23.65 -2.99
N TYR A 327 18.89 23.25 -3.42
CA TYR A 327 18.72 22.21 -4.44
C TYR A 327 19.40 22.59 -5.77
N ALA A 328 19.15 23.81 -6.26
CA ALA A 328 19.75 24.30 -7.49
C ALA A 328 21.29 24.39 -7.40
N ALA A 329 21.82 24.85 -6.25
CA ALA A 329 23.26 24.91 -6.01
C ALA A 329 23.91 23.52 -5.97
N ARG A 330 23.27 22.55 -5.29
CA ARG A 330 23.76 21.18 -5.21
C ARG A 330 23.73 20.49 -6.58
N LEU A 331 22.69 20.72 -7.37
CA LEU A 331 22.58 20.20 -8.73
C LEU A 331 23.74 20.69 -9.61
N GLY A 332 24.07 21.98 -9.57
CA GLY A 332 25.21 22.53 -10.31
C GLY A 332 26.54 21.92 -9.88
N THR A 333 26.73 21.73 -8.56
CA THR A 333 27.93 21.08 -8.00
C THR A 333 28.07 19.64 -8.51
N GLN A 334 26.98 18.86 -8.47
CA GLN A 334 26.96 17.48 -8.93
C GLN A 334 27.21 17.33 -10.44
N GLN A 335 26.79 18.30 -11.25
CA GLN A 335 27.13 18.32 -12.68
C GLN A 335 28.63 18.47 -12.90
N THR A 336 29.28 19.38 -12.15
CA THR A 336 30.75 19.52 -12.22
C THR A 336 31.47 18.28 -11.71
N GLU A 337 31.04 17.70 -10.60
CA GLU A 337 31.58 16.43 -10.06
C GLU A 337 31.47 15.30 -11.10
N LEU A 338 30.34 15.20 -11.82
CA LEU A 338 30.14 14.19 -12.86
C LEU A 338 31.09 14.40 -14.05
N ASP A 339 31.22 15.63 -14.53
CA ASP A 339 32.07 15.95 -15.68
C ASP A 339 33.54 15.62 -15.38
N ASP A 340 34.01 15.89 -14.15
CA ASP A 340 35.35 15.52 -13.69
C ASP A 340 35.55 13.99 -13.63
N LEU A 341 34.57 13.26 -13.09
CA LEU A 341 34.63 11.79 -12.99
C LEU A 341 34.61 11.13 -14.38
N GLU A 342 33.84 11.66 -15.32
CA GLU A 342 33.81 11.14 -16.68
C GLU A 342 35.08 11.46 -17.47
N ALA A 343 35.67 12.63 -17.28
CA ALA A 343 36.96 12.95 -17.86
C ALA A 343 38.02 11.93 -17.42
N ARG A 344 38.00 11.53 -16.13
CA ARG A 344 38.87 10.47 -15.59
C ARG A 344 38.54 9.10 -16.16
N LEU A 345 37.26 8.72 -16.23
CA LEU A 345 36.83 7.46 -16.86
C LEU A 345 37.25 7.36 -18.33
N GLY A 346 37.27 8.48 -19.06
CA GLY A 346 37.70 8.54 -20.45
C GLY A 346 39.20 8.30 -20.66
N LEU A 347 40.01 8.38 -19.61
CA LEU A 347 41.45 8.05 -19.66
C LEU A 347 41.74 6.56 -19.46
N LEU A 348 40.75 5.78 -19.01
CA LEU A 348 40.88 4.35 -18.74
C LEU A 348 40.55 3.51 -19.98
N ASP A 349 40.97 2.24 -19.97
CA ASP A 349 40.68 1.33 -21.07
C ASP A 349 39.19 0.94 -21.11
N ALA A 350 38.50 1.41 -22.14
CA ALA A 350 37.08 1.16 -22.37
C ALA A 350 36.75 -0.32 -22.70
N ALA A 351 37.75 -1.17 -22.97
CA ALA A 351 37.54 -2.60 -23.15
C ALA A 351 37.28 -3.32 -21.82
N LEU A 352 37.69 -2.73 -20.68
CA LEU A 352 37.54 -3.35 -19.37
C LEU A 352 36.06 -3.29 -18.91
N LYS A 353 35.50 -4.45 -18.57
CA LYS A 353 34.11 -4.58 -18.10
C LYS A 353 33.79 -3.66 -16.90
N PRO A 354 34.67 -3.50 -15.88
CA PRO A 354 34.42 -2.56 -14.79
C PRO A 354 34.34 -1.09 -15.25
N VAL A 355 35.13 -0.70 -16.26
CA VAL A 355 35.10 0.65 -16.85
C VAL A 355 33.81 0.86 -17.63
N GLN A 356 33.36 -0.13 -18.41
CA GLN A 356 32.07 -0.07 -19.11
C GLN A 356 30.90 0.06 -18.14
N GLN A 357 30.93 -0.67 -17.02
CA GLN A 357 29.90 -0.54 -15.97
C GLN A 357 29.90 0.85 -15.33
N ALA A 358 31.08 1.43 -15.06
CA ALA A 358 31.18 2.79 -14.53
C ALA A 358 30.69 3.84 -15.54
N GLN A 359 30.98 3.66 -16.84
CA GLN A 359 30.46 4.52 -17.91
C GLN A 359 28.94 4.46 -18.03
N LEU A 360 28.35 3.26 -17.91
CA LEU A 360 26.89 3.10 -17.87
C LEU A 360 26.28 3.80 -16.65
N GLY A 361 26.90 3.67 -15.47
CA GLY A 361 26.48 4.40 -14.26
C GLY A 361 26.58 5.92 -14.42
N ALA A 362 27.64 6.42 -15.04
CA ALA A 362 27.80 7.85 -15.36
C ALA A 362 26.73 8.34 -16.35
N ALA A 363 26.36 7.53 -17.35
CA ALA A 363 25.28 7.85 -18.27
C ALA A 363 23.91 7.96 -17.55
N VAL A 364 23.63 7.08 -16.58
CA VAL A 364 22.43 7.19 -15.73
C VAL A 364 22.47 8.45 -14.88
N ALA A 365 23.62 8.75 -14.24
CA ALA A 365 23.81 9.97 -13.46
C ALA A 365 23.60 11.23 -14.30
N ARG A 366 24.09 11.25 -15.56
CA ARG A 366 23.84 12.34 -16.49
C ARG A 366 22.36 12.47 -16.84
N GLY A 367 21.68 11.36 -17.10
CA GLY A 367 20.24 11.35 -17.36
C GLY A 367 19.43 11.94 -16.18
N LEU A 368 19.80 11.59 -14.96
CA LEU A 368 19.20 12.10 -13.73
C LEU A 368 19.42 13.62 -13.57
N LEU A 369 20.67 14.08 -13.65
CA LEU A 369 21.01 15.50 -13.53
C LEU A 369 20.38 16.33 -14.65
N GLY A 370 20.33 15.80 -15.88
CA GLY A 370 19.67 16.43 -17.02
C GLY A 370 18.15 16.54 -16.86
N SER A 371 17.54 15.66 -16.06
CA SER A 371 16.11 15.72 -15.70
C SER A 371 15.80 16.65 -14.51
N GLY A 372 16.82 17.31 -13.96
CA GLY A 372 16.66 18.14 -12.77
C GLY A 372 16.65 17.35 -11.45
N SER A 373 17.06 16.08 -11.43
CA SER A 373 17.14 15.24 -10.22
C SER A 373 18.58 15.19 -9.69
N LEU A 374 18.75 15.05 -8.36
CA LEU A 374 20.08 14.81 -7.77
C LEU A 374 20.52 13.36 -8.00
N ALA A 375 21.76 13.16 -8.45
CA ALA A 375 22.38 11.86 -8.70
C ALA A 375 23.36 11.48 -7.57
N THR A 376 22.97 11.75 -6.32
CA THR A 376 23.86 11.69 -5.15
C THR A 376 24.46 10.29 -4.93
N ASP A 377 23.65 9.24 -5.05
CA ASP A 377 24.10 7.88 -4.79
C ASP A 377 24.99 7.36 -5.94
N GLU A 378 24.65 7.70 -7.18
CA GLU A 378 25.42 7.37 -8.38
C GLU A 378 26.80 8.05 -8.35
N LEU A 379 26.85 9.33 -8.00
CA LEU A 379 28.12 10.06 -7.88
C LEU A 379 28.97 9.57 -6.72
N ARG A 380 28.35 9.18 -5.60
CA ARG A 380 29.06 8.56 -4.48
C ARG A 380 29.67 7.21 -4.88
N LEU A 381 28.94 6.39 -5.63
CA LEU A 381 29.50 5.16 -6.18
C LEU A 381 30.67 5.49 -7.12
N LEU A 382 30.46 6.35 -8.12
CA LEU A 382 31.49 6.69 -9.10
C LEU A 382 32.75 7.28 -8.47
N SER A 383 32.60 8.16 -7.48
CA SER A 383 33.74 8.76 -6.77
C SER A 383 34.57 7.74 -5.98
N ARG A 384 33.95 6.63 -5.54
CA ARG A 384 34.64 5.50 -4.91
C ARG A 384 35.21 4.50 -5.91
N THR A 385 34.54 4.28 -7.05
CA THR A 385 34.97 3.29 -8.06
C THR A 385 36.09 3.81 -8.95
N VAL A 386 36.06 5.08 -9.38
CA VAL A 386 37.05 5.62 -10.33
C VAL A 386 38.49 5.53 -9.79
N PRO A 387 38.78 5.91 -8.52
CA PRO A 387 40.11 5.75 -7.96
C PRO A 387 40.62 4.30 -7.90
N LEU A 388 39.73 3.31 -7.74
CA LEU A 388 40.11 1.90 -7.78
C LEU A 388 40.47 1.45 -9.19
N LEU A 389 39.69 1.87 -10.19
CA LEU A 389 39.96 1.56 -11.58
C LEU A 389 41.27 2.19 -12.09
N GLU A 390 41.62 3.38 -11.59
CA GLU A 390 42.89 4.05 -11.89
C GLU A 390 44.12 3.29 -11.35
N ARG A 391 43.97 2.53 -10.26
CA ARG A 391 45.06 1.76 -9.65
C ARG A 391 45.38 0.47 -10.42
N GLN A 392 44.45 -0.05 -11.23
CA GLN A 392 44.59 -1.29 -12.01
C GLN A 392 45.03 -2.53 -11.20
N ASP A 393 44.55 -2.64 -9.95
CA ASP A 393 44.90 -3.76 -9.06
C ASP A 393 44.04 -5.01 -9.34
N GLU A 394 44.61 -6.22 -9.18
CA GLU A 394 43.88 -7.50 -9.31
C GLU A 394 42.76 -7.66 -8.25
N SER A 395 42.87 -6.96 -7.11
CA SER A 395 41.86 -6.92 -6.05
C SER A 395 40.76 -5.88 -6.30
N ALA A 396 40.82 -5.13 -7.41
CA ALA A 396 39.86 -4.09 -7.71
C ALA A 396 38.45 -4.65 -7.94
N GLU A 397 38.30 -5.84 -8.54
CA GLU A 397 36.97 -6.42 -8.78
C GLU A 397 36.25 -6.76 -7.46
N GLU A 398 36.93 -7.40 -6.50
CA GLU A 398 36.38 -7.73 -5.19
C GLU A 398 36.06 -6.46 -4.38
N ALA A 399 36.93 -5.44 -4.46
CA ALA A 399 36.70 -4.15 -3.82
C ALA A 399 35.49 -3.42 -4.43
N LEU A 400 35.31 -3.48 -5.75
CA LEU A 400 34.15 -2.89 -6.45
C LEU A 400 32.85 -3.63 -6.11
N GLU A 401 32.88 -4.96 -6.01
CA GLU A 401 31.72 -5.74 -5.57
C GLU A 401 31.34 -5.40 -4.12
N SER A 402 32.33 -5.31 -3.23
CA SER A 402 32.13 -4.94 -1.83
C SER A 402 31.56 -3.51 -1.68
N GLN A 403 32.00 -2.56 -2.52
CA GLN A 403 31.45 -1.20 -2.54
C GLN A 403 29.99 -1.16 -3.01
N ARG A 404 29.62 -1.98 -4.00
CA ARG A 404 28.23 -2.10 -4.48
C ARG A 404 27.35 -2.73 -3.41
N GLU A 405 27.82 -3.81 -2.80
CA GLU A 405 27.11 -4.48 -1.72
C GLU A 405 26.89 -3.54 -0.52
N LEU A 406 27.88 -2.70 -0.16
CA LEU A 406 27.69 -1.68 0.88
C LEU A 406 26.59 -0.68 0.52
N LEU A 407 26.53 -0.21 -0.73
CA LEU A 407 25.47 0.71 -1.16
C LEU A 407 24.09 0.04 -1.18
N GLU A 408 24.01 -1.23 -1.56
CA GLU A 408 22.77 -2.02 -1.47
C GLU A 408 22.30 -2.15 -0.01
N ILE A 409 23.22 -2.37 0.93
CA ILE A 409 22.95 -2.40 2.37
C ILE A 409 22.49 -1.01 2.85
N GLU A 410 23.18 0.08 2.47
CA GLU A 410 22.77 1.45 2.81
C GLU A 410 21.36 1.76 2.29
N GLN A 411 21.04 1.37 1.05
CA GLN A 411 19.73 1.55 0.46
C GLN A 411 18.66 0.73 1.18
N ALA A 412 18.92 -0.55 1.44
CA ALA A 412 18.01 -1.42 2.18
C ALA A 412 17.76 -0.93 3.61
N ALA A 413 18.76 -0.34 4.26
CA ALA A 413 18.63 0.26 5.59
C ALA A 413 17.72 1.51 5.58
N ARG A 414 17.69 2.30 4.49
CA ARG A 414 16.83 3.49 4.36
C ARG A 414 15.33 3.16 4.32
N ASP A 415 14.97 2.00 3.76
CA ASP A 415 13.58 1.55 3.66
C ASP A 415 13.02 0.98 4.98
N LEU A 416 13.89 0.83 5.99
CA LEU A 416 13.57 0.31 7.30
C LEU A 416 13.46 1.42 8.34
N PRO A 417 12.64 1.24 9.38
CA PRO A 417 12.66 2.15 10.53
C PRO A 417 14.06 2.19 11.16
N VAL A 418 14.42 3.33 11.76
CA VAL A 418 15.75 3.62 12.32
C VAL A 418 16.27 2.43 13.15
N ILE A 419 17.49 2.00 12.80
CA ILE A 419 18.22 0.92 13.48
C ILE A 419 19.37 1.58 14.26
N GLU A 420 19.33 1.46 15.59
CA GLU A 420 20.37 2.00 16.45
C GLU A 420 21.74 1.39 16.12
N GLY A 421 22.79 2.21 16.08
CA GLY A 421 24.17 1.77 15.81
C GLY A 421 24.52 1.49 14.35
N LEU A 422 23.55 1.10 13.51
CA LEU A 422 23.79 0.69 12.11
C LEU A 422 24.47 1.79 11.27
N GLN A 423 24.11 3.05 11.45
CA GLN A 423 24.78 4.17 10.75
C GLN A 423 26.27 4.25 11.08
N GLY A 424 26.64 4.00 12.35
CA GLY A 424 28.03 3.91 12.79
C GLY A 424 28.74 2.75 12.10
N ASP A 425 28.13 1.55 12.10
CA ASP A 425 28.72 0.35 11.51
C ASP A 425 28.88 0.48 9.97
N LEU A 426 27.90 1.08 9.28
CA LEU A 426 27.97 1.41 7.86
C LEU A 426 29.11 2.38 7.56
N SER A 427 29.27 3.43 8.38
CA SER A 427 30.36 4.39 8.22
C SER A 427 31.73 3.75 8.43
N GLN A 428 31.84 2.81 9.38
CA GLN A 428 33.08 2.07 9.64
C GLN A 428 33.42 1.12 8.48
N ALA A 429 32.43 0.38 7.97
CA ALA A 429 32.59 -0.47 6.80
C ALA A 429 32.98 0.33 5.55
N ALA A 430 32.37 1.51 5.35
CA ALA A 430 32.75 2.43 4.28
C ALA A 430 34.22 2.85 4.38
N GLN A 431 34.66 3.27 5.56
CA GLN A 431 36.05 3.69 5.78
C GLN A 431 37.06 2.54 5.63
N ALA A 432 36.69 1.33 6.05
CA ALA A 432 37.53 0.14 5.86
C ALA A 432 37.71 -0.17 4.37
N LEU A 433 36.62 -0.15 3.59
CA LEU A 433 36.67 -0.36 2.14
C LEU A 433 37.44 0.76 1.40
N GLU A 434 37.32 2.02 1.85
CA GLU A 434 38.11 3.13 1.30
C GLU A 434 39.62 2.99 1.57
N ARG A 435 40.00 2.33 2.68
CA ARG A 435 41.39 1.97 2.99
C ARG A 435 41.88 0.72 2.28
N GLY A 436 41.00 -0.01 1.57
CA GLY A 436 41.31 -1.30 0.94
C GLY A 436 41.33 -2.49 1.90
N GLU A 437 40.73 -2.34 3.09
CA GLU A 437 40.53 -3.42 4.06
C GLU A 437 39.24 -4.19 3.74
N THR A 438 39.17 -5.46 4.13
CA THR A 438 37.95 -6.26 4.01
C THR A 438 36.97 -5.92 5.13
N ALA A 439 35.75 -5.54 4.77
CA ALA A 439 34.67 -5.29 5.71
C ALA A 439 33.75 -6.53 5.81
N ASP A 440 33.28 -6.85 7.01
CA ASP A 440 32.30 -7.93 7.20
C ASP A 440 30.89 -7.43 6.84
N LEU A 441 30.58 -7.45 5.54
CA LEU A 441 29.27 -7.09 5.01
C LEU A 441 28.18 -8.12 5.39
N SER A 442 28.58 -9.34 5.72
CA SER A 442 27.64 -10.41 6.08
C SER A 442 26.96 -10.14 7.43
N ALA A 443 27.69 -9.56 8.38
CA ALA A 443 27.15 -9.12 9.66
C ALA A 443 26.10 -8.00 9.49
N LEU A 444 26.39 -7.02 8.62
CA LEU A 444 25.46 -5.92 8.31
C LEU A 444 24.17 -6.43 7.66
N TRP A 445 24.29 -7.36 6.69
CA TRP A 445 23.12 -8.00 6.11
C TRP A 445 22.30 -8.78 7.15
N ALA A 446 22.94 -9.49 8.08
CA ALA A 446 22.23 -10.21 9.14
C ALA A 446 21.39 -9.27 10.03
N VAL A 447 21.91 -8.08 10.36
CA VAL A 447 21.16 -7.05 11.11
C VAL A 447 19.96 -6.56 10.30
N ILE A 448 20.14 -6.28 9.00
CA ILE A 448 19.05 -5.86 8.11
C ILE A 448 17.99 -6.96 7.96
N GLU A 449 18.40 -8.21 7.75
CA GLU A 449 17.50 -9.36 7.63
C GLU A 449 16.69 -9.57 8.91
N GLN A 450 17.33 -9.46 10.08
CA GLN A 450 16.64 -9.53 11.36
C GLN A 450 15.62 -8.40 11.50
N ARG A 451 15.95 -7.17 11.11
CA ARG A 451 15.02 -6.04 11.18
C ARG A 451 13.88 -6.15 10.16
N LYS A 452 14.14 -6.64 8.95
CA LYS A 452 13.11 -6.97 7.95
C LYS A 452 12.13 -8.00 8.51
N GLY A 453 12.65 -9.08 9.09
CA GLY A 453 11.86 -10.11 9.76
C GLY A 453 11.01 -9.57 10.90
N ALA A 454 11.56 -8.68 11.73
CA ALA A 454 10.82 -8.02 12.80
C ALA A 454 9.72 -7.08 12.26
N ALA A 455 10.02 -6.26 11.26
CA ALA A 455 9.06 -5.36 10.63
C ALA A 455 7.89 -6.12 9.97
N ALA A 456 8.17 -7.29 9.37
CA ALA A 456 7.13 -8.15 8.82
C ALA A 456 6.21 -8.74 9.91
N GLN A 457 6.76 -9.10 11.08
CA GLN A 457 5.95 -9.55 12.22
C GLN A 457 5.11 -8.41 12.80
N GLU A 458 5.68 -7.23 12.95
CA GLU A 458 4.96 -6.02 13.38
C GLU A 458 3.78 -5.75 12.43
N ARG A 459 3.99 -5.88 11.11
CA ARG A 459 2.92 -5.77 10.12
C ARG A 459 1.82 -6.81 10.32
N GLU A 460 2.16 -8.09 10.50
CA GLU A 460 1.15 -9.13 10.73
C GLU A 460 0.35 -8.89 12.02
N ALA A 461 1.00 -8.37 13.08
CA ALA A 461 0.34 -7.99 14.32
C ALA A 461 -0.61 -6.79 14.12
N PHE A 462 -0.21 -5.77 13.36
CA PHE A 462 -1.10 -4.67 13.00
C PHE A 462 -2.28 -5.14 12.16
N ASP A 463 -2.06 -6.05 11.21
CA ASP A 463 -3.13 -6.60 10.39
C ASP A 463 -4.14 -7.40 11.21
N ALA A 464 -3.67 -8.13 12.24
CA ALA A 464 -4.56 -8.83 13.19
C ALA A 464 -5.41 -7.83 13.98
N ARG A 465 -4.78 -6.82 14.58
CA ARG A 465 -5.48 -5.74 15.32
C ARG A 465 -6.49 -5.01 14.44
N ALA A 466 -6.12 -4.69 13.20
CA ALA A 466 -7.04 -4.03 12.28
C ALA A 466 -8.25 -4.89 11.94
N ARG A 467 -8.08 -6.22 11.77
CA ARG A 467 -9.22 -7.13 11.58
C ARG A 467 -10.12 -7.16 12.81
N ASP A 468 -9.54 -7.20 14.02
CA ASP A 468 -10.33 -7.15 15.26
C ASP A 468 -11.15 -5.87 15.37
N VAL A 469 -10.55 -4.70 15.04
CA VAL A 469 -11.25 -3.41 14.99
C VAL A 469 -12.38 -3.43 13.97
N LEU A 470 -12.16 -3.99 12.78
CA LEU A 470 -13.18 -4.07 11.73
C LEU A 470 -14.35 -4.97 12.11
N ASP A 471 -14.07 -6.13 12.71
CA ASP A 471 -15.09 -7.08 13.17
C ASP A 471 -15.93 -6.46 14.29
N GLU A 472 -15.30 -5.73 15.21
CA GLU A 472 -16.00 -5.11 16.31
C GLU A 472 -16.80 -3.86 15.88
N TYR A 473 -16.25 -3.04 14.99
CA TYR A 473 -17.01 -1.95 14.37
C TYR A 473 -18.29 -2.45 13.70
N GLY A 474 -18.26 -3.64 13.10
CA GLY A 474 -19.45 -4.31 12.56
C GLY A 474 -20.60 -4.45 13.57
N ARG A 475 -20.30 -4.56 14.87
CA ARG A 475 -21.30 -4.62 15.95
C ARG A 475 -21.93 -3.27 16.28
N TYR A 476 -21.22 -2.17 16.09
CA TYR A 476 -21.66 -0.82 16.45
C TYR A 476 -22.12 0.03 15.26
N ARG A 477 -21.96 -0.47 14.03
CA ARG A 477 -22.29 0.26 12.77
C ARG A 477 -23.70 0.85 12.71
N HIS A 478 -24.66 0.26 13.41
CA HIS A 478 -26.06 0.70 13.42
C HIS A 478 -26.33 1.86 14.39
N LEU A 479 -25.38 2.19 15.26
CA LEU A 479 -25.51 3.32 16.18
C LEU A 479 -25.31 4.64 15.42
N ALA A 480 -26.19 5.60 15.69
CA ALA A 480 -26.09 6.95 15.16
C ALA A 480 -25.19 7.79 16.08
N GLY A 481 -24.06 8.27 15.56
CA GLY A 481 -23.13 9.12 16.31
C GLY A 481 -21.96 9.60 15.45
N GLU A 482 -21.39 10.76 15.77
CA GLU A 482 -20.21 11.30 15.07
C GLU A 482 -19.00 10.36 15.22
N THR A 483 -18.83 9.76 16.40
CA THR A 483 -17.82 8.75 16.74
C THR A 483 -17.89 7.55 15.79
N ILE A 484 -19.09 7.01 15.55
CA ILE A 484 -19.32 5.86 14.67
C ILE A 484 -19.10 6.21 13.19
N LEU A 485 -19.51 7.40 12.77
CA LEU A 485 -19.27 7.89 11.40
C LEU A 485 -17.77 8.11 11.14
N HIS A 486 -17.04 8.63 12.14
CA HIS A 486 -15.60 8.81 12.04
C HIS A 486 -14.85 7.49 12.04
N LEU A 487 -15.21 6.58 12.94
CA LEU A 487 -14.68 5.22 12.98
C LEU A 487 -14.95 4.47 11.67
N GLY A 488 -16.13 4.67 11.06
CA GLY A 488 -16.45 4.09 9.75
C GLY A 488 -15.48 4.50 8.65
N ARG A 489 -15.09 5.79 8.59
CA ARG A 489 -14.10 6.28 7.63
C ARG A 489 -12.71 5.69 7.87
N LEU A 490 -12.27 5.62 9.13
CA LEU A 490 -11.00 4.97 9.47
C LEU A 490 -11.02 3.46 9.18
N CYS A 491 -12.17 2.80 9.35
CA CYS A 491 -12.32 1.40 8.97
C CYS A 491 -12.19 1.18 7.45
N ASP A 492 -12.68 2.12 6.63
CA ASP A 492 -12.50 2.04 5.18
C ASP A 492 -11.03 2.20 4.78
N THR A 493 -10.30 3.13 5.40
CA THR A 493 -8.86 3.29 5.16
C THR A 493 -8.06 2.09 5.67
N LEU A 494 -8.42 1.50 6.81
CA LEU A 494 -7.82 0.24 7.30
C LEU A 494 -8.05 -0.91 6.32
N ARG A 495 -9.26 -1.05 5.74
CA ARG A 495 -9.54 -2.06 4.71
C ARG A 495 -8.67 -1.84 3.47
N ALA A 496 -8.52 -0.59 3.04
CA ALA A 496 -7.66 -0.25 1.92
C ALA A 496 -6.19 -0.62 2.22
N HIS A 497 -5.68 -0.28 3.41
CA HIS A 497 -4.33 -0.66 3.83
C HIS A 497 -4.14 -2.18 3.98
N LEU A 498 -5.15 -2.94 4.41
CA LEU A 498 -5.07 -4.41 4.49
C LEU A 498 -4.99 -5.09 3.12
N ARG A 499 -5.52 -4.45 2.07
CA ARG A 499 -5.39 -4.92 0.68
C ARG A 499 -4.00 -4.65 0.12
N LEU A 500 -3.28 -3.68 0.68
CA LEU A 500 -1.90 -3.40 0.30
C LEU A 500 -0.98 -4.45 0.92
N GLY A 501 -0.09 -5.01 0.09
CA GLY A 501 0.93 -5.97 0.50
C GLY A 501 2.07 -5.31 1.26
N LYS A 502 3.23 -5.16 0.60
CA LYS A 502 4.40 -4.50 1.16
C LYS A 502 4.15 -2.98 1.22
N LEU A 503 4.23 -2.41 2.42
CA LEU A 503 4.12 -0.96 2.65
C LEU A 503 5.50 -0.30 2.78
N SER A 504 5.62 0.93 2.29
CA SER A 504 6.74 1.83 2.55
C SER A 504 6.83 2.21 4.03
N ALA A 505 7.97 2.76 4.48
CA ALA A 505 8.13 3.21 5.86
C ALA A 505 7.06 4.25 6.25
N GLU A 506 6.76 5.18 5.34
CA GLU A 506 5.72 6.19 5.52
C GLU A 506 4.32 5.57 5.53
N GLY A 507 4.02 4.67 4.60
CA GLY A 507 2.75 3.93 4.54
C GLY A 507 2.50 3.13 5.82
N ARG A 508 3.54 2.53 6.40
CA ARG A 508 3.47 1.84 7.71
C ARG A 508 3.17 2.81 8.85
N ALA A 509 3.87 3.94 8.92
CA ALA A 509 3.65 4.94 9.97
C ALA A 509 2.21 5.46 9.95
N ARG A 510 1.69 5.79 8.75
CA ARG A 510 0.29 6.19 8.56
C ARG A 510 -0.69 5.09 8.94
N TYR A 511 -0.42 3.85 8.54
CA TYR A 511 -1.27 2.71 8.90
C TYR A 511 -1.37 2.53 10.42
N VAL A 512 -0.25 2.64 11.14
CA VAL A 512 -0.23 2.57 12.61
C VAL A 512 -0.99 3.73 13.25
N GLN A 513 -0.85 4.95 12.70
CA GLN A 513 -1.59 6.12 13.17
C GLN A 513 -3.10 5.91 13.04
N VAL A 514 -3.57 5.53 11.85
CA VAL A 514 -5.00 5.26 11.57
C VAL A 514 -5.53 4.13 12.47
N LEU A 515 -4.76 3.06 12.66
CA LEU A 515 -5.14 1.96 13.54
C LEU A 515 -5.31 2.42 15.00
N THR A 516 -4.35 3.21 15.50
CA THR A 516 -4.38 3.71 16.88
C THR A 516 -5.56 4.64 17.11
N GLU A 517 -5.84 5.51 16.14
CA GLU A 517 -7.00 6.41 16.17
C GLU A 517 -8.32 5.63 16.13
N ALA A 518 -8.42 4.60 15.27
CA ALA A 518 -9.60 3.75 15.20
C ALA A 518 -9.83 2.96 16.50
N GLU A 519 -8.78 2.45 17.14
CA GLU A 519 -8.88 1.78 18.44
C GLU A 519 -9.35 2.73 19.55
N ALA A 520 -8.88 3.98 19.55
CA ALA A 520 -9.34 5.01 20.49
C ALA A 520 -10.84 5.29 20.30
N LEU A 521 -11.28 5.57 19.06
CA LEU A 521 -12.69 5.81 18.76
C LEU A 521 -13.58 4.57 19.01
N LEU A 522 -13.05 3.36 18.83
CA LEU A 522 -13.76 2.14 19.19
C LEU A 522 -13.98 2.05 20.71
N SER A 523 -13.00 2.47 21.51
CA SER A 523 -13.15 2.52 22.97
C SER A 523 -14.20 3.54 23.42
N GLU A 524 -14.27 4.69 22.75
CA GLU A 524 -15.31 5.70 22.95
C GLU A 524 -16.68 5.18 22.53
N ALA A 525 -16.77 4.54 21.36
CA ALA A 525 -18.01 3.91 20.88
C ALA A 525 -18.53 2.83 21.85
N ARG A 526 -17.65 2.04 22.48
CA ARG A 526 -18.02 1.08 23.53
C ARG A 526 -18.62 1.80 24.74
N ALA A 527 -18.00 2.89 25.18
CA ALA A 527 -18.49 3.67 26.31
C ALA A 527 -19.86 4.30 26.01
N GLU A 528 -20.01 4.92 24.83
CA GLU A 528 -21.29 5.49 24.38
C GLU A 528 -22.40 4.43 24.29
N ALA A 529 -22.11 3.26 23.71
CA ALA A 529 -23.06 2.17 23.64
C ALA A 529 -23.45 1.63 25.02
N GLN A 530 -22.51 1.59 25.97
CA GLN A 530 -22.78 1.19 27.34
C GLN A 530 -23.66 2.23 28.06
N VAL A 531 -23.36 3.52 27.93
CA VAL A 531 -24.20 4.60 28.49
C VAL A 531 -25.60 4.55 27.89
N ALA A 532 -25.73 4.37 26.57
CA ALA A 532 -27.04 4.24 25.92
C ALA A 532 -27.85 3.05 26.48
N ARG A 533 -27.19 1.92 26.76
CA ARG A 533 -27.81 0.75 27.42
C ARG A 533 -28.19 1.02 28.86
N GLU A 534 -27.35 1.72 29.62
CA GLU A 534 -27.63 2.08 31.01
C GLU A 534 -28.77 3.10 31.11
N VAL A 535 -28.83 4.08 30.19
CA VAL A 535 -29.94 5.04 30.07
C VAL A 535 -31.23 4.31 29.72
N THR A 536 -31.24 3.46 28.69
CA THR A 536 -32.43 2.65 28.36
C THR A 536 -32.86 1.74 29.52
N ALA A 537 -31.91 1.18 30.28
CA ALA A 537 -32.21 0.38 31.47
C ALA A 537 -32.70 1.20 32.68
N GLN A 538 -32.20 2.43 32.88
CA GLN A 538 -32.58 3.31 34.00
C GLN A 538 -33.92 4.01 33.78
N PHE A 539 -34.23 4.40 32.55
CA PHE A 539 -35.50 5.05 32.25
C PHE A 539 -36.64 4.03 32.05
N GLY A 540 -36.35 2.78 31.68
CA GLY A 540 -37.39 1.80 31.35
C GLY A 540 -38.25 2.26 30.15
N GLU A 541 -38.97 1.34 29.50
CA GLU A 541 -39.93 1.75 28.45
C GLU A 541 -40.96 2.75 29.00
N ASP A 542 -41.42 2.56 30.24
CA ASP A 542 -42.52 3.34 30.81
C ASP A 542 -42.20 4.82 31.13
N ALA A 543 -40.96 5.18 31.50
CA ALA A 543 -40.64 6.59 31.81
C ALA A 543 -40.29 7.41 30.57
N LEU A 544 -39.82 6.77 29.49
CA LEU A 544 -39.61 7.41 28.19
C LEU A 544 -40.95 7.73 27.53
N THR A 545 -41.94 6.84 27.60
CA THR A 545 -43.31 7.12 27.13
C THR A 545 -43.94 8.28 27.88
N GLY A 546 -43.78 8.33 29.22
CA GLY A 546 -44.30 9.43 30.03
C GLY A 546 -43.61 10.78 29.81
N LEU A 547 -42.34 10.80 29.39
CA LEU A 547 -41.61 12.03 29.03
C LEU A 547 -41.98 12.55 27.64
N LEU A 548 -42.22 11.65 26.69
CA LEU A 548 -42.69 11.98 25.35
C LEU A 548 -44.12 12.54 25.38
N ASP A 549 -45.01 11.94 26.18
CA ASP A 549 -46.37 12.45 26.43
C ASP A 549 -46.36 13.83 27.11
N ALA A 550 -45.43 14.07 28.03
CA ALA A 550 -45.32 15.35 28.74
C ALA A 550 -44.76 16.50 27.89
N TRP A 551 -44.06 16.17 26.79
CA TRP A 551 -43.45 17.16 25.90
C TRP A 551 -44.37 17.59 24.74
N GLY A 552 -45.60 17.06 24.68
CA GLY A 552 -46.59 17.50 23.69
C GLY A 552 -46.12 17.31 22.25
N LEU A 553 -45.20 16.37 22.03
CA LEU A 553 -44.93 15.83 20.71
C LEU A 553 -46.12 14.92 20.39
N GLU A 554 -47.22 15.54 19.94
CA GLU A 554 -48.20 14.81 19.15
C GLU A 554 -47.45 14.31 17.91
N GLU A 555 -46.98 13.07 17.99
CA GLU A 555 -46.68 12.31 16.79
C GLU A 555 -47.98 12.26 15.99
N GLU A 556 -48.00 12.96 14.84
CA GLU A 556 -48.82 12.46 13.75
C GLU A 556 -48.43 10.98 13.59
N PRO A 557 -49.40 10.05 13.57
CA PRO A 557 -49.09 8.63 13.67
C PRO A 557 -48.29 8.23 12.43
N LEU A 558 -46.97 8.17 12.59
CA LEU A 558 -46.14 7.29 11.81
C LEU A 558 -46.55 5.90 12.24
N GLU A 559 -47.13 5.15 11.31
CA GLU A 559 -47.58 3.77 11.47
C GLU A 559 -46.65 2.99 12.40
N GLU A 560 -47.14 2.69 13.61
CA GLU A 560 -46.50 1.75 14.52
C GLU A 560 -46.19 0.46 13.74
N PRO A 561 -45.01 -0.15 13.90
CA PRO A 561 -44.81 -1.50 13.44
C PRO A 561 -45.71 -2.39 14.30
N LEU A 562 -46.86 -2.77 13.75
CA LEU A 562 -47.75 -3.80 14.26
C LEU A 562 -46.91 -4.96 14.81
N VAL A 563 -46.83 -5.06 16.14
CA VAL A 563 -46.29 -6.24 16.81
C VAL A 563 -47.17 -7.40 16.36
N ALA A 564 -46.59 -8.16 15.46
CA ALA A 564 -47.16 -9.33 14.85
C ALA A 564 -47.63 -10.33 15.88
N SER A 565 -48.83 -10.89 15.69
CA SER A 565 -49.13 -12.19 16.28
C SER A 565 -48.03 -13.19 15.90
N PRO A 566 -47.50 -13.98 16.86
CA PRO A 566 -46.50 -15.00 16.57
C PRO A 566 -47.05 -15.98 15.53
N LEU A 567 -46.22 -16.30 14.52
CA LEU A 567 -46.58 -17.32 13.53
C LEU A 567 -46.63 -18.70 14.18
N PRO A 568 -47.53 -19.59 13.71
CA PRO A 568 -47.51 -21.00 14.10
C PRO A 568 -46.14 -21.65 13.88
N GLU A 569 -45.82 -22.67 14.68
CA GLU A 569 -44.55 -23.41 14.53
C GLU A 569 -44.42 -23.98 13.11
N GLY A 570 -43.24 -23.79 12.51
CA GLY A 570 -42.99 -24.22 11.13
C GLY A 570 -43.30 -23.17 10.05
N LEU A 571 -43.58 -21.92 10.43
CA LEU A 571 -43.78 -20.79 9.51
C LEU A 571 -42.86 -19.61 9.81
N TRP A 572 -42.31 -19.00 8.76
CA TRP A 572 -41.42 -17.85 8.86
C TRP A 572 -41.66 -16.82 7.76
N GLU A 573 -41.61 -15.55 8.12
CA GLU A 573 -41.62 -14.43 7.18
C GLU A 573 -40.23 -13.81 7.11
N MET A 574 -39.70 -13.61 5.90
CA MET A 574 -38.32 -13.19 5.68
C MET A 574 -38.26 -12.00 4.73
N ARG A 575 -37.43 -11.00 5.08
CA ARG A 575 -37.22 -9.81 4.24
C ARG A 575 -35.81 -9.28 4.41
N GLY A 576 -35.17 -8.90 3.29
CA GLY A 576 -33.87 -8.22 3.30
C GLY A 576 -32.74 -8.96 4.04
N GLY A 577 -32.75 -10.29 4.05
CA GLY A 577 -31.70 -11.08 4.73
C GLY A 577 -32.02 -11.47 6.17
N SER A 578 -33.17 -11.03 6.69
CA SER A 578 -33.58 -11.22 8.09
C SER A 578 -34.91 -11.97 8.20
N VAL A 579 -35.07 -12.75 9.27
CA VAL A 579 -36.35 -13.35 9.66
C VAL A 579 -37.14 -12.29 10.42
N MET A 580 -38.28 -11.89 9.86
CA MET A 580 -39.17 -10.88 10.43
C MET A 580 -40.14 -11.47 11.46
N ARG A 581 -40.64 -12.68 11.21
CA ARG A 581 -41.56 -13.42 12.08
C ARG A 581 -41.27 -14.92 12.00
N GLY A 582 -41.43 -15.65 13.11
CA GLY A 582 -41.24 -17.10 13.20
C GLY A 582 -40.36 -17.52 14.37
N ALA A 583 -40.38 -18.81 14.71
CA ALA A 583 -39.56 -19.35 15.81
C ALA A 583 -38.06 -19.25 15.50
N PRO A 584 -37.18 -19.08 16.50
CA PRO A 584 -35.74 -19.03 16.27
C PRO A 584 -35.22 -20.38 15.77
N ASP A 585 -34.83 -20.43 14.49
CA ASP A 585 -34.26 -21.61 13.83
C ASP A 585 -33.01 -21.19 13.01
N PRO A 586 -31.83 -21.82 13.22
CA PRO A 586 -30.62 -21.57 12.43
C PRO A 586 -30.80 -21.75 10.91
N GLN A 587 -31.67 -22.68 10.49
CA GLN A 587 -31.98 -22.91 9.08
C GLN A 587 -32.80 -21.76 8.49
N ALA A 588 -33.70 -21.17 9.29
CA ALA A 588 -34.48 -19.99 8.88
C ALA A 588 -33.60 -18.75 8.63
N TRP A 589 -32.51 -18.56 9.41
CA TRP A 589 -31.54 -17.49 9.14
C TRP A 589 -30.76 -17.70 7.84
N SER A 590 -30.42 -18.94 7.52
CA SER A 590 -29.77 -19.27 6.25
C SER A 590 -30.71 -19.03 5.06
N LEU A 591 -31.99 -19.36 5.24
CA LEU A 591 -33.05 -19.09 4.26
C LEU A 591 -33.31 -17.60 4.07
N ALA A 592 -33.20 -16.78 5.11
CA ALA A 592 -33.39 -15.34 5.00
C ALA A 592 -32.32 -14.68 4.11
N ARG A 593 -31.07 -15.16 4.20
CA ARG A 593 -29.97 -14.74 3.28
C ARG A 593 -30.25 -15.16 1.85
N LEU A 594 -30.75 -16.38 1.64
CA LEU A 594 -31.14 -16.87 0.32
C LEU A 594 -32.32 -16.07 -0.26
N SER A 595 -33.30 -15.69 0.57
CA SER A 595 -34.38 -14.77 0.20
C SER A 595 -33.84 -13.42 -0.31
N ALA A 596 -32.83 -12.83 0.36
CA ALA A 596 -32.24 -11.58 -0.09
C ALA A 596 -31.64 -11.70 -1.50
N GLN A 597 -30.90 -12.79 -1.75
CA GLN A 597 -30.30 -13.06 -3.06
C GLN A 597 -31.37 -13.32 -4.13
N LEU A 598 -32.45 -14.04 -3.81
CA LEU A 598 -33.55 -14.28 -4.75
C LEU A 598 -34.28 -12.98 -5.12
N THR A 599 -34.41 -12.04 -4.19
CA THR A 599 -35.11 -10.76 -4.42
C THR A 599 -34.32 -9.84 -5.36
N GLU A 600 -33.01 -10.03 -5.50
CA GLU A 600 -32.14 -9.31 -6.44
C GLU A 600 -32.19 -9.89 -7.87
N LEU A 601 -32.77 -11.08 -8.07
CA LEU A 601 -32.83 -11.72 -9.38
C LEU A 601 -34.05 -11.25 -10.19
N PRO A 602 -33.91 -11.02 -11.51
CA PRO A 602 -35.04 -10.64 -12.36
C PRO A 602 -36.07 -11.77 -12.48
N ALA A 603 -37.34 -11.40 -12.64
CA ALA A 603 -38.41 -12.36 -12.91
C ALA A 603 -38.15 -13.13 -14.23
N PRO A 604 -38.46 -14.44 -14.31
CA PRO A 604 -39.27 -15.23 -13.38
C PRO A 604 -38.48 -15.90 -12.24
N ILE A 605 -37.16 -15.71 -12.17
CA ILE A 605 -36.28 -16.43 -11.24
C ILE A 605 -36.47 -15.94 -9.80
N GLY A 606 -36.49 -14.62 -9.59
CA GLY A 606 -36.74 -14.03 -8.27
C GLY A 606 -38.18 -14.17 -7.76
N SER A 607 -39.08 -14.73 -8.58
CA SER A 607 -40.48 -15.01 -8.24
C SER A 607 -40.82 -16.50 -8.21
N ALA A 608 -39.81 -17.37 -8.30
CA ALA A 608 -40.01 -18.82 -8.28
C ALA A 608 -40.20 -19.35 -6.86
N GLU A 609 -41.04 -20.37 -6.70
CA GLU A 609 -41.09 -21.17 -5.47
C GLU A 609 -39.80 -21.97 -5.35
N VAL A 610 -39.09 -21.82 -4.23
CA VAL A 610 -37.84 -22.53 -3.98
C VAL A 610 -38.08 -23.64 -2.98
N ARG A 611 -37.73 -24.86 -3.37
CA ARG A 611 -37.80 -26.05 -2.53
C ARG A 611 -36.39 -26.44 -2.09
N LEU A 612 -36.22 -26.70 -0.80
CA LEU A 612 -35.00 -27.28 -0.24
C LEU A 612 -35.33 -28.54 0.53
N ASP A 613 -34.69 -29.64 0.16
CA ASP A 613 -34.80 -30.90 0.86
C ASP A 613 -33.65 -31.00 1.88
N THR A 614 -33.99 -31.16 3.17
CA THR A 614 -33.03 -31.31 4.26
C THR A 614 -33.22 -32.65 4.97
N ALA A 615 -32.28 -33.04 5.83
CA ALA A 615 -32.41 -34.26 6.64
C ALA A 615 -33.58 -34.20 7.63
N GLU A 616 -34.05 -33.00 7.97
CA GLU A 616 -35.10 -32.74 8.97
C GLU A 616 -36.49 -32.48 8.33
N GLY A 617 -36.56 -32.39 7.00
CA GLY A 617 -37.80 -32.16 6.26
C GLY A 617 -37.61 -31.33 4.99
N VAL A 618 -38.73 -30.92 4.40
CA VAL A 618 -38.79 -30.08 3.21
C VAL A 618 -39.12 -28.65 3.62
N TRP A 619 -38.33 -27.71 3.10
CA TRP A 619 -38.58 -26.27 3.19
C TRP A 619 -39.11 -25.74 1.86
N LEU A 620 -40.16 -24.94 1.93
CA LEU A 620 -40.70 -24.20 0.79
C LEU A 620 -40.60 -22.70 1.04
N LEU A 621 -40.05 -21.98 0.06
CA LEU A 621 -39.95 -20.53 0.03
C LEU A 621 -40.85 -19.99 -1.09
N THR A 622 -41.80 -19.11 -0.76
CA THR A 622 -42.67 -18.45 -1.74
C THR A 622 -42.54 -16.93 -1.65
N PRO A 623 -42.52 -16.21 -2.79
CA PRO A 623 -42.39 -14.75 -2.80
C PRO A 623 -43.63 -14.09 -2.18
N HIS A 624 -43.42 -13.10 -1.31
CA HIS A 624 -44.49 -12.32 -0.66
C HIS A 624 -43.99 -10.92 -0.26
N SER A 625 -44.75 -9.87 -0.61
CA SER A 625 -44.59 -8.48 -0.15
C SER A 625 -43.14 -7.92 -0.09
N GLY A 626 -42.33 -8.18 -1.12
CA GLY A 626 -40.94 -7.69 -1.17
C GLY A 626 -39.95 -8.52 -0.36
N GLY A 627 -40.31 -9.76 -0.03
CA GLY A 627 -39.50 -10.80 0.60
C GLY A 627 -40.07 -12.18 0.28
N HIS A 628 -39.93 -13.13 1.21
CA HIS A 628 -40.44 -14.49 1.05
C HIS A 628 -41.09 -15.01 2.34
N ARG A 629 -42.12 -15.86 2.17
CA ARG A 629 -42.67 -16.71 3.23
C ARG A 629 -42.02 -18.09 3.14
N ALA A 630 -41.65 -18.65 4.28
CA ALA A 630 -41.08 -19.98 4.38
C ALA A 630 -41.97 -20.89 5.23
N ALA A 631 -42.08 -22.16 4.84
CA ALA A 631 -42.68 -23.19 5.67
C ALA A 631 -41.86 -24.48 5.64
N GLN A 632 -41.85 -25.18 6.77
CA GLN A 632 -41.21 -26.49 6.91
C GLN A 632 -42.28 -27.57 7.10
N GLY A 633 -42.13 -28.72 6.43
CA GLY A 633 -42.99 -29.89 6.60
C GLY A 633 -42.25 -31.19 6.32
N ALA A 634 -42.79 -32.35 6.73
CA ALA A 634 -42.15 -33.64 6.46
C ALA A 634 -42.24 -34.02 4.98
N THR A 635 -43.20 -33.44 4.25
CA THR A 635 -43.37 -33.58 2.79
C THR A 635 -43.66 -32.22 2.15
N VAL A 636 -43.44 -32.11 0.83
CA VAL A 636 -43.78 -30.89 0.05
C VAL A 636 -45.25 -30.51 0.22
N ASP A 637 -46.16 -31.48 0.21
CA ASP A 637 -47.61 -31.24 0.34
C ASP A 637 -48.01 -30.74 1.73
N GLU A 638 -47.23 -31.10 2.76
CA GLU A 638 -47.41 -30.60 4.12
C GLU A 638 -46.87 -29.17 4.25
N ALA A 639 -45.66 -28.90 3.75
CA ALA A 639 -45.08 -27.56 3.74
C ALA A 639 -45.98 -26.58 2.95
N ARG A 640 -46.57 -27.02 1.84
CA ARG A 640 -47.50 -26.21 1.04
C ARG A 640 -48.83 -25.96 1.74
N ARG A 641 -49.34 -26.93 2.50
CA ARG A 641 -50.52 -26.74 3.36
C ARG A 641 -50.25 -25.73 4.47
N ARG A 642 -49.11 -25.82 5.13
CA ARG A 642 -48.70 -24.84 6.16
C ARG A 642 -48.51 -23.43 5.59
N LEU A 643 -48.01 -23.29 4.36
CA LEU A 643 -47.97 -21.99 3.67
C LEU A 643 -49.36 -21.34 3.52
N ALA A 644 -50.42 -22.14 3.41
CA ALA A 644 -51.80 -21.65 3.36
C ALA A 644 -52.37 -21.28 4.75
N GLU A 645 -51.67 -21.59 5.83
CA GLU A 645 -52.02 -21.24 7.21
C GLU A 645 -51.41 -19.90 7.65
N PHE A 646 -50.67 -19.21 6.77
CA PHE A 646 -50.21 -17.86 7.05
C PHE A 646 -51.39 -16.91 7.28
N PRO A 647 -51.45 -16.17 8.40
CA PRO A 647 -52.44 -15.11 8.58
C PRO A 647 -52.23 -14.03 7.50
N GLU A 648 -53.33 -13.56 6.90
CA GLU A 648 -53.31 -12.47 5.90
C GLU A 648 -52.91 -11.14 6.50
#